data_AF-A0A9E1TV05-F1
#
_entry.id   AF-A0A9E1TV05-F1
#
_cell.length_a   1.000
_cell.length_b   1.000
_cell.length_c   1.000
_cell.angle_alpha   90.00
_cell.angle_beta   90.00
_cell.angle_gamma   90.00
#
_symmetry.space_group_name_H-M   'P 1'
#
loop_
_entity.id
_entity.type
_entity.pdbx_description
1 polymer ?
#
loop_
_entity_poly.entity_id
_entity_poly.type
_entity_poly.pdbx_seq_one_letter_code
_entity_poly.pdbx_strand_id
1 'polypeptide(L)'
;SVTVDTSIDFDVWVDIYDSTYVKPDSSERRTVTFLAENVHDFAWVASKDFLYEGGKHNDIDVHVLYDKGRGEKWTKDVLERSIRAISWLEEKFGKYPYPQVTTTDRIKSGGMEYPMLVMNGRESEGLIVHEYGHIYFYGILANNEVDEAWLDEGFTTTQTSHYLMNRYGHHGFDLSLDEDRAMFPKKYWPLEHSLHSDQWSAISFMRSGHDENISRASYLYNNGSAYGRNAYTKPALMLTELKYLLEDSLYYGAMQHYYDKWKLKHVNEQRFVDAIEEYTGEELDWFFDAWLHTTHHLDYGISSFRKTNKDGKWTIDLGIESKGARFMPLLVETTFEDGTTDRRWWKNHLWRYEDTFNYSVDKKPVSVTIDPDVQTVDLDFRNNTTNMKNRLLFNWPGLWYEPRDERVYRWMPSMYYYADSSDFAPGLTIDRDYGPYESITMRANYALQSNNLYWYVSGWRQPVHFFPRTTFYYWGYNRPGVKEYGGEVEKKWDRVYGRTPTHTFAGGFYVQPEYDELRASALGYDASGKVAVGYFNWNSTVGPLDLSLNGATTLGPVSTWEFNRLTASGTFEHKKTLGIENKKRPDLNRNFTLYLKQRFIGGKIWAGDLGVPGQEGYNIEGNSSNDMIRKNYLVDQFYGQDTLFAHYHMPGEGNLRGFVGKGERGAEALMATSSEISIYKNLSKADKTDIILEFAAFIDGGLFWNRLFLDPMDESYRIGSTFNSRTLADGGVGLRLKTDIFEKDLYLRIDLPFFIHDNEDSSFDNFENWIISFQRSI
;
A
#
# COMPACT_ATOMS: atom_id res chain seq x y z
N SER A 1 -23.75 26.77 23.51
CA SER A 1 -22.46 27.02 22.85
C SER A 1 -22.13 28.50 22.94
N VAL A 2 -20.89 28.86 22.61
CA VAL A 2 -20.39 30.24 22.55
C VAL A 2 -20.11 30.59 21.09
N THR A 3 -20.70 31.69 20.59
CA THR A 3 -20.50 32.12 19.20
C THR A 3 -19.09 32.66 19.00
N VAL A 4 -18.39 32.13 17.99
CA VAL A 4 -17.04 32.58 17.60
C VAL A 4 -17.14 33.81 16.72
N ASP A 5 -16.31 34.83 16.99
CA ASP A 5 -16.16 36.00 16.11
C ASP A 5 -15.10 35.70 15.06
N THR A 6 -15.56 35.35 13.86
CA THR A 6 -14.69 34.98 12.74
C THR A 6 -14.04 36.18 12.06
N SER A 7 -14.32 37.43 12.49
CA SER A 7 -13.69 38.64 11.94
C SER A 7 -12.27 38.88 12.45
N ILE A 8 -11.89 38.22 13.54
CA ILE A 8 -10.55 38.26 14.14
C ILE A 8 -9.88 36.89 14.06
N ASP A 9 -8.58 36.85 14.36
CA ASP A 9 -7.82 35.61 14.46
C ASP A 9 -8.35 34.72 15.61
N PHE A 10 -8.40 33.40 15.39
CA PHE A 10 -9.02 32.48 16.35
C PHE A 10 -8.30 32.47 17.71
N ASP A 11 -6.97 32.53 17.73
CA ASP A 11 -6.21 32.53 18.98
C ASP A 11 -6.44 33.84 19.75
N VAL A 12 -6.54 34.96 19.03
CA VAL A 12 -6.89 36.26 19.62
C VAL A 12 -8.31 36.23 20.20
N TRP A 13 -9.28 35.65 19.48
CA TRP A 13 -10.64 35.48 19.98
C TRP A 13 -10.67 34.61 21.24
N VAL A 14 -9.92 33.51 21.24
CA VAL A 14 -9.78 32.61 22.39
C VAL A 14 -9.24 33.33 23.61
N ASP A 15 -8.21 34.16 23.47
CA ASP A 15 -7.63 34.93 24.58
C ASP A 15 -8.64 35.91 25.17
N ILE A 16 -9.39 36.61 24.30
CA ILE A 16 -10.47 37.52 24.73
C ILE A 16 -11.56 36.73 25.47
N TYR A 17 -12.01 35.61 24.90
CA TYR A 17 -13.03 34.77 25.50
C TYR A 17 -12.60 34.23 26.87
N ASP A 18 -11.38 33.71 27.01
CA ASP A 18 -10.87 33.19 28.28
C ASP A 18 -10.73 34.29 29.33
N SER A 19 -10.27 35.48 28.93
CA SER A 19 -10.15 36.63 29.85
C SER A 19 -11.48 37.13 30.39
N THR A 20 -12.58 36.85 29.66
CA THR A 20 -13.94 37.29 29.99
C THR A 20 -14.85 36.14 30.45
N TYR A 21 -14.35 34.90 30.47
CA TYR A 21 -15.14 33.73 30.79
C TYR A 21 -15.56 33.69 32.27
N VAL A 22 -16.86 33.76 32.50
CA VAL A 22 -17.45 33.56 33.83
C VAL A 22 -17.90 32.11 33.96
N LYS A 23 -17.28 31.39 34.89
CA LYS A 23 -17.63 29.99 35.16
C LYS A 23 -19.11 29.90 35.63
N PRO A 24 -19.97 29.13 34.95
CA PRO A 24 -21.37 28.98 35.34
C PRO A 24 -21.49 28.24 36.68
N ASP A 25 -22.53 28.58 37.45
CA ASP A 25 -22.86 27.92 38.71
C ASP A 25 -23.31 26.47 38.45
N SER A 26 -22.60 25.50 39.03
CA SER A 26 -22.91 24.07 38.91
C SER A 26 -24.26 23.64 39.51
N SER A 27 -24.84 24.48 40.36
CA SER A 27 -26.15 24.25 40.98
C SER A 27 -27.31 24.65 40.08
N GLU A 28 -27.08 25.55 39.11
CA GLU A 28 -28.10 25.96 38.15
C GLU A 28 -28.35 24.88 37.08
N ARG A 29 -29.55 24.88 36.51
CA ARG A 29 -29.94 23.96 35.45
C ARG A 29 -30.45 24.76 34.27
N ARG A 30 -29.91 24.48 33.08
CA ARG A 30 -30.43 24.95 31.80
C ARG A 30 -31.23 23.83 31.16
N THR A 31 -32.48 24.14 30.79
CA THR A 31 -33.30 23.25 29.97
C THR A 31 -33.31 23.76 28.54
N VAL A 32 -33.03 22.88 27.59
CA VAL A 32 -33.10 23.17 26.15
C VAL A 32 -34.03 22.13 25.53
N THR A 33 -34.96 22.59 24.69
CA THR A 33 -35.94 21.73 24.03
C THR A 33 -35.70 21.78 22.53
N PHE A 34 -35.61 20.61 21.91
CA PHE A 34 -35.50 20.43 20.47
C PHE A 34 -36.73 19.67 19.96
N LEU A 35 -37.18 20.01 18.75
CA LEU A 35 -38.23 19.30 18.03
C LEU A 35 -37.64 18.80 16.71
N ALA A 36 -37.81 17.52 16.43
CA ALA A 36 -37.44 16.88 15.18
C ALA A 36 -38.66 16.12 14.66
N GLU A 37 -39.07 16.41 13.43
CA GLU A 37 -40.18 15.73 12.75
C GLU A 37 -39.65 14.93 11.57
N ASN A 38 -40.31 13.81 11.26
CA ASN A 38 -39.95 12.92 10.14
C ASN A 38 -38.52 12.37 10.18
N VAL A 39 -37.97 12.15 11.38
CA VAL A 39 -36.68 11.48 11.58
C VAL A 39 -36.90 10.04 12.05
N HIS A 40 -36.16 9.08 11.50
CA HIS A 40 -36.24 7.68 11.92
C HIS A 40 -35.23 7.34 13.03
N ASP A 41 -34.15 8.12 13.14
CA ASP A 41 -33.12 7.99 14.16
C ASP A 41 -32.99 9.27 14.99
N PHE A 42 -32.73 9.09 16.29
CA PHE A 42 -32.53 10.17 17.24
C PHE A 42 -31.12 10.16 17.82
N ALA A 43 -30.44 11.30 17.74
CA ALA A 43 -29.18 11.53 18.41
C ALA A 43 -29.13 12.94 19.02
N TRP A 44 -28.28 13.10 20.03
CA TRP A 44 -28.00 14.38 20.65
C TRP A 44 -26.56 14.45 21.12
N VAL A 45 -26.00 15.65 21.13
CA VAL A 45 -24.67 15.94 21.67
C VAL A 45 -24.76 17.10 22.65
N ALA A 46 -23.92 17.06 23.68
CA ALA A 46 -23.76 18.17 24.59
C ALA A 46 -22.31 18.24 25.09
N SER A 47 -21.74 19.45 25.05
CA SER A 47 -20.48 19.77 25.69
C SER A 47 -20.63 21.13 26.37
N LYS A 48 -19.98 21.26 27.53
CA LYS A 48 -19.83 22.55 28.20
C LYS A 48 -18.81 23.46 27.49
N ASP A 49 -17.97 22.88 26.63
CA ASP A 49 -16.83 23.52 25.99
C ASP A 49 -17.09 23.81 24.49
N PHE A 50 -18.32 23.57 23.98
CA PHE A 50 -18.65 23.81 22.57
C PHE A 50 -18.64 25.29 22.19
N LEU A 51 -17.83 25.58 21.18
CA LEU A 51 -17.89 26.76 20.35
C LEU A 51 -18.95 26.59 19.26
N TYR A 52 -19.41 27.70 18.71
CA TYR A 52 -20.48 27.73 17.72
C TYR A 52 -20.19 28.72 16.58
N GLU A 53 -20.44 28.24 15.37
CA GLU A 53 -20.58 29.05 14.18
C GLU A 53 -21.91 28.74 13.51
N GLY A 54 -22.53 29.75 12.91
CA GLY A 54 -23.83 29.62 12.26
C GLY A 54 -23.86 30.29 10.91
N GLY A 55 -24.54 29.66 9.96
CA GLY A 55 -24.81 30.19 8.64
C GLY A 55 -26.18 29.73 8.14
N LYS A 56 -26.48 30.03 6.88
CA LYS A 56 -27.72 29.61 6.24
C LYS A 56 -27.45 29.14 4.82
N HIS A 57 -28.18 28.12 4.39
CA HIS A 57 -28.33 27.76 3.00
C HIS A 57 -29.82 27.84 2.66
N ASN A 58 -30.23 28.83 1.87
CA ASN A 58 -31.66 29.14 1.66
C ASN A 58 -32.38 29.34 3.01
N ASP A 59 -33.45 28.58 3.25
CA ASP A 59 -34.23 28.59 4.50
C ASP A 59 -33.71 27.60 5.57
N ILE A 60 -32.58 26.94 5.31
CA ILE A 60 -31.99 25.91 6.19
C ILE A 60 -30.92 26.54 7.07
N ASP A 61 -31.08 26.39 8.38
CA ASP A 61 -30.07 26.83 9.35
C ASP A 61 -28.91 25.82 9.42
N VAL A 62 -27.68 26.29 9.20
CA VAL A 62 -26.47 25.47 9.26
C VAL A 62 -25.71 25.82 10.52
N HIS A 63 -25.55 24.84 11.39
CA HIS A 63 -24.87 24.99 12.68
C HIS A 63 -23.58 24.20 12.70
N VAL A 64 -22.51 24.79 13.24
CA VAL A 64 -21.25 24.09 13.50
C VAL A 64 -20.93 24.17 14.98
N LEU A 65 -20.71 23.01 15.61
CA LEU A 65 -20.40 22.88 17.04
C LEU A 65 -19.10 22.10 17.24
N TYR A 66 -18.09 22.71 17.83
CA TYR A 66 -16.79 22.05 18.03
C TYR A 66 -16.16 22.42 19.36
N ASP A 67 -15.33 21.53 19.89
CA ASP A 67 -14.57 21.83 21.08
C ASP A 67 -13.47 22.86 20.76
N LYS A 68 -13.20 23.74 21.72
CA LYS A 68 -12.20 24.82 21.60
C LYS A 68 -10.86 24.38 21.04
N GLY A 69 -10.37 23.20 21.41
CA GLY A 69 -9.08 22.66 20.95
C GLY A 69 -9.01 22.35 19.45
N ARG A 70 -10.13 22.35 18.73
CA ARG A 70 -10.20 22.15 17.28
C ARG A 70 -10.29 23.44 16.49
N GLY A 71 -10.50 24.57 17.15
CA GLY A 71 -10.94 25.79 16.46
C GLY A 71 -9.95 26.35 15.46
N GLU A 72 -8.64 26.13 15.61
CA GLU A 72 -7.64 26.54 14.61
C GLU A 72 -7.92 25.93 13.22
N LYS A 73 -8.33 24.65 13.19
CA LYS A 73 -8.62 23.93 11.93
C LYS A 73 -10.09 24.01 11.52
N TRP A 74 -11.00 24.26 12.46
CA TRP A 74 -12.45 24.18 12.23
C TRP A 74 -13.10 25.52 11.90
N THR A 75 -12.62 26.60 12.51
CA THR A 75 -13.22 27.93 12.42
C THR A 75 -13.26 28.39 10.96
N LYS A 76 -14.42 28.89 10.50
CA LYS A 76 -14.73 29.26 9.09
C LYS A 76 -14.85 28.06 8.14
N ASP A 77 -13.82 27.23 8.09
CA ASP A 77 -13.68 26.15 7.10
C ASP A 77 -14.85 25.15 7.14
N VAL A 78 -15.22 24.68 8.34
CA VAL A 78 -16.26 23.64 8.46
C VAL A 78 -17.63 24.19 8.12
N LEU A 79 -17.93 25.45 8.48
CA LEU A 79 -19.20 26.09 8.13
C LEU A 79 -19.31 26.26 6.61
N GLU A 80 -18.26 26.79 5.97
CA GLU A 80 -18.25 26.97 4.52
C GLU A 80 -18.35 25.64 3.78
N ARG A 81 -17.61 24.61 4.21
CA ARG A 81 -17.68 23.25 3.65
C ARG A 81 -19.07 22.64 3.82
N SER A 82 -19.70 22.82 4.98
CA SER A 82 -21.06 22.33 5.25
C SER A 82 -22.10 22.99 4.34
N ILE A 83 -22.03 24.31 4.15
CA ILE A 83 -22.94 25.04 3.25
C ILE A 83 -22.73 24.60 1.79
N ARG A 84 -21.48 24.38 1.36
CA ARG A 84 -21.20 23.85 0.02
C ARG A 84 -21.74 22.45 -0.18
N ALA A 85 -21.55 21.57 0.80
CA ALA A 85 -22.02 20.19 0.77
C ALA A 85 -23.53 20.13 0.55
N ILE A 86 -24.30 20.81 1.41
CA ILE A 86 -25.77 20.81 1.29
C ILE A 86 -26.24 21.47 -0.02
N SER A 87 -25.58 22.53 -0.47
CA SER A 87 -25.91 23.19 -1.74
C SER A 87 -25.74 22.27 -2.94
N TRP A 88 -24.66 21.49 -2.98
CA TRP A 88 -24.41 20.56 -4.08
C TRP A 88 -25.37 19.38 -4.04
N LEU A 89 -25.67 18.86 -2.85
CA LEU A 89 -26.63 17.76 -2.67
C LEU A 89 -28.05 18.19 -3.08
N GLU A 90 -28.48 19.40 -2.72
CA GLU A 90 -29.78 19.93 -3.17
C GLU A 90 -29.85 20.07 -4.69
N GLU A 91 -28.77 20.51 -5.33
CA GLU A 91 -28.69 20.62 -6.79
C GLU A 91 -28.77 19.25 -7.49
N LYS A 92 -28.07 18.24 -6.96
CA LYS A 92 -27.94 16.93 -7.63
C LYS A 92 -29.08 15.96 -7.34
N PHE A 93 -29.66 15.98 -6.15
CA PHE A 93 -30.57 14.91 -5.70
C PHE A 93 -31.97 15.39 -5.34
N GLY A 94 -32.11 16.49 -4.62
CA GLY A 94 -33.43 17.00 -4.26
C GLY A 94 -33.41 17.90 -3.02
N LYS A 95 -34.53 18.54 -2.69
CA LYS A 95 -34.55 19.53 -1.61
C LYS A 95 -34.40 18.92 -0.23
N TYR A 96 -33.53 19.49 0.59
CA TYR A 96 -33.39 19.10 1.99
C TYR A 96 -34.69 19.40 2.77
N PRO A 97 -35.35 18.40 3.40
CA PRO A 97 -36.68 18.56 3.96
C PRO A 97 -36.69 19.09 5.39
N TYR A 98 -35.53 19.14 6.06
CA TYR A 98 -35.42 19.54 7.45
C TYR A 98 -35.05 21.03 7.60
N PRO A 99 -35.45 21.71 8.69
CA PRO A 99 -35.24 23.15 8.84
C PRO A 99 -33.79 23.52 9.20
N GLN A 100 -32.98 22.56 9.64
CA GLN A 100 -31.62 22.80 10.10
C GLN A 100 -30.75 21.56 9.92
N VAL A 101 -29.43 21.77 9.95
CA VAL A 101 -28.42 20.72 10.03
C VAL A 101 -27.29 21.17 10.94
N THR A 102 -26.79 20.26 11.78
CA THR A 102 -25.68 20.51 12.69
C THR A 102 -24.49 19.64 12.33
N THR A 103 -23.36 20.27 12.04
CA THR A 103 -22.05 19.63 11.95
C THR A 103 -21.35 19.74 13.29
N THR A 104 -20.91 18.62 13.87
CA THR A 104 -20.21 18.65 15.16
C THR A 104 -18.95 17.79 15.20
N ASP A 105 -18.12 18.02 16.21
CA ASP A 105 -16.93 17.21 16.49
C ASP A 105 -17.31 15.80 17.00
N ARG A 106 -16.72 14.76 16.39
CA ARG A 106 -16.74 13.38 16.89
C ARG A 106 -15.58 13.09 17.85
N ILE A 107 -15.89 12.44 18.98
CA ILE A 107 -14.90 11.99 20.00
C ILE A 107 -13.89 10.95 19.45
N LYS A 108 -14.23 10.24 18.36
CA LYS A 108 -13.40 9.24 17.68
C LYS A 108 -13.13 9.68 16.23
N SER A 109 -12.17 9.02 15.56
CA SER A 109 -11.93 9.21 14.12
C SER A 109 -13.14 8.78 13.27
N GLY A 110 -13.19 9.20 12.00
CA GLY A 110 -14.29 8.91 11.08
C GLY A 110 -15.53 9.80 11.29
N GLY A 111 -16.65 9.35 10.73
CA GLY A 111 -17.94 10.01 10.71
C GLY A 111 -19.03 9.33 11.54
N MET A 112 -20.17 10.01 11.69
CA MET A 112 -21.42 9.43 12.22
C MET A 112 -22.58 10.33 11.83
N GLU A 113 -23.59 9.72 11.25
CA GLU A 113 -24.67 10.32 10.51
C GLU A 113 -26.00 10.12 11.22
N TYR A 114 -26.67 11.23 11.54
CA TYR A 114 -28.05 11.20 12.00
C TYR A 114 -28.85 12.25 11.25
N PRO A 115 -30.18 12.08 11.14
CA PRO A 115 -31.03 13.13 10.61
C PRO A 115 -30.78 14.48 11.31
N MET A 116 -30.42 15.50 10.53
CA MET A 116 -30.03 16.86 10.98
C MET A 116 -28.77 16.97 11.84
N LEU A 117 -28.00 15.89 12.09
CA LEU A 117 -26.82 15.93 12.93
C LEU A 117 -25.73 15.01 12.40
N VAL A 118 -24.59 15.58 12.00
CA VAL A 118 -23.42 14.83 11.55
C VAL A 118 -22.22 15.09 12.45
N MET A 119 -21.45 14.05 12.77
CA MET A 119 -20.30 14.13 13.67
C MET A 119 -19.00 13.79 12.94
N ASN A 120 -18.13 14.78 12.79
CA ASN A 120 -16.89 14.68 12.04
C ASN A 120 -15.66 14.59 12.95
N GLY A 121 -14.84 13.56 12.70
CA GLY A 121 -13.54 13.39 13.37
C GLY A 121 -12.47 14.38 12.93
N ARG A 122 -12.69 15.13 11.84
CA ARG A 122 -11.76 16.13 11.25
C ARG A 122 -12.53 17.08 10.33
N GLU A 123 -11.92 18.22 10.00
CA GLU A 123 -12.46 19.29 9.14
C GLU A 123 -12.47 18.97 7.63
N SER A 124 -12.04 17.77 7.24
CA SER A 124 -11.89 17.34 5.84
C SER A 124 -13.16 17.55 5.02
N GLU A 125 -13.05 18.25 3.87
CA GLU A 125 -14.20 18.52 2.99
C GLU A 125 -14.83 17.24 2.44
N GLY A 126 -14.01 16.25 2.09
CA GLY A 126 -14.51 14.93 1.66
C GLY A 126 -15.29 14.21 2.76
N LEU A 127 -14.81 14.26 4.01
CA LEU A 127 -15.54 13.67 5.14
C LEU A 127 -16.85 14.43 5.39
N ILE A 128 -16.85 15.76 5.38
CA ILE A 128 -18.06 16.56 5.60
C ILE A 128 -19.12 16.24 4.53
N VAL A 129 -18.74 16.17 3.25
CA VAL A 129 -19.68 15.78 2.19
C VAL A 129 -20.17 14.35 2.36
N HIS A 130 -19.31 13.41 2.81
CA HIS A 130 -19.70 12.04 3.12
C HIS A 130 -20.81 12.03 4.17
N GLU A 131 -20.59 12.67 5.33
CA GLU A 131 -21.62 12.69 6.37
C GLU A 131 -22.92 13.40 5.95
N TYR A 132 -22.84 14.44 5.13
CA TYR A 132 -24.04 15.10 4.60
C TYR A 132 -24.76 14.22 3.57
N GLY A 133 -24.03 13.43 2.79
CA GLY A 133 -24.59 12.48 1.82
C GLY A 133 -25.42 11.39 2.50
N HIS A 134 -24.99 10.93 3.68
CA HIS A 134 -25.79 10.03 4.51
C HIS A 134 -27.16 10.62 4.89
N ILE A 135 -27.26 11.93 5.14
CA ILE A 135 -28.57 12.53 5.43
C ILE A 135 -29.53 12.34 4.25
N TYR A 136 -29.04 12.32 3.00
CA TYR A 136 -29.87 12.12 1.82
C TYR A 136 -30.25 10.65 1.61
N PHE A 137 -29.26 9.75 1.61
CA PHE A 137 -29.47 8.37 1.20
C PHE A 137 -29.71 7.38 2.33
N TYR A 138 -29.60 7.83 3.59
CA TYR A 138 -30.06 7.13 4.79
C TYR A 138 -31.08 7.97 5.57
N GLY A 139 -30.71 9.18 5.99
CA GLY A 139 -31.55 10.01 6.86
C GLY A 139 -32.91 10.41 6.28
N ILE A 140 -33.00 10.63 4.96
CA ILE A 140 -34.23 11.01 4.24
C ILE A 140 -34.81 9.80 3.51
N LEU A 141 -33.96 9.02 2.85
CA LEU A 141 -34.31 7.74 2.24
C LEU A 141 -33.98 6.63 3.24
N ALA A 142 -34.91 6.35 4.15
CA ALA A 142 -34.71 5.53 5.34
C ALA A 142 -34.46 4.04 5.04
N ASN A 143 -33.29 3.73 4.49
CA ASN A 143 -32.80 2.37 4.24
C ASN A 143 -32.43 1.66 5.55
N ASN A 144 -32.10 0.37 5.49
CA ASN A 144 -31.63 -0.41 6.63
C ASN A 144 -30.14 -0.76 6.47
N GLU A 145 -29.27 -0.08 7.20
CA GLU A 145 -27.82 -0.27 7.15
C GLU A 145 -27.36 -1.68 7.58
N VAL A 146 -28.17 -2.41 8.34
CA VAL A 146 -27.83 -3.79 8.76
C VAL A 146 -28.10 -4.77 7.62
N ASP A 147 -29.19 -4.58 6.89
CA ASP A 147 -29.61 -5.51 5.83
C ASP A 147 -28.98 -5.16 4.47
N GLU A 148 -28.82 -3.87 4.18
CA GLU A 148 -28.42 -3.33 2.87
C GLU A 148 -27.48 -2.12 3.02
N ALA A 149 -26.38 -2.27 3.78
CA ALA A 149 -25.41 -1.19 4.05
C ALA A 149 -24.93 -0.41 2.81
N TRP A 150 -24.90 -1.05 1.65
CA TRP A 150 -24.45 -0.42 0.41
C TRP A 150 -25.37 0.70 -0.09
N LEU A 151 -26.67 0.66 0.26
CA LEU A 151 -27.61 1.74 -0.07
C LEU A 151 -27.27 3.03 0.65
N ASP A 152 -26.64 2.90 1.81
CA ASP A 152 -26.14 4.04 2.55
C ASP A 152 -24.70 4.39 2.15
N GLU A 153 -23.76 3.53 2.52
CA GLU A 153 -22.33 3.80 2.39
C GLU A 153 -21.88 3.90 0.94
N GLY A 154 -22.50 3.12 0.05
CA GLY A 154 -22.17 3.11 -1.37
C GLY A 154 -22.61 4.37 -2.08
N PHE A 155 -23.84 4.82 -1.82
CA PHE A 155 -24.34 6.09 -2.35
C PHE A 155 -23.56 7.26 -1.79
N THR A 156 -23.30 7.25 -0.49
CA THR A 156 -22.54 8.32 0.17
C THR A 156 -21.11 8.41 -0.33
N THR A 157 -20.45 7.27 -0.54
CA THR A 157 -19.12 7.23 -1.17
C THR A 157 -19.17 7.76 -2.61
N THR A 158 -20.21 7.41 -3.39
CA THR A 158 -20.40 7.92 -4.76
C THR A 158 -20.58 9.44 -4.79
N GLN A 159 -21.43 9.97 -3.91
CA GLN A 159 -21.67 11.41 -3.76
C GLN A 159 -20.36 12.13 -3.46
N THR A 160 -19.58 11.58 -2.53
CA THR A 160 -18.27 12.12 -2.14
C THR A 160 -17.29 12.15 -3.30
N SER A 161 -17.13 11.04 -4.03
CA SER A 161 -16.24 10.97 -5.18
C SER A 161 -16.67 11.92 -6.30
N HIS A 162 -17.96 11.98 -6.62
CA HIS A 162 -18.49 12.89 -7.65
C HIS A 162 -18.31 14.37 -7.25
N TYR A 163 -18.60 14.72 -5.99
CA TYR A 163 -18.40 16.09 -5.48
C TYR A 163 -16.94 16.52 -5.58
N LEU A 164 -16.03 15.70 -5.06
CA LEU A 164 -14.61 16.02 -5.03
C LEU A 164 -14.02 16.10 -6.45
N MET A 165 -14.41 15.19 -7.34
CA MET A 165 -14.00 15.25 -8.75
C MET A 165 -14.57 16.46 -9.48
N ASN A 166 -15.82 16.87 -9.19
CA ASN A 166 -16.40 18.07 -9.75
C ASN A 166 -15.69 19.34 -9.26
N ARG A 167 -15.30 19.38 -7.98
CA ARG A 167 -14.67 20.54 -7.35
C ARG A 167 -13.19 20.68 -7.68
N TYR A 168 -12.45 19.57 -7.62
CA TYR A 168 -10.99 19.57 -7.74
C TYR A 168 -10.51 19.02 -9.09
N GLY A 169 -11.39 18.46 -9.92
CA GLY A 169 -11.02 17.76 -11.15
C GLY A 169 -10.69 16.28 -10.89
N HIS A 170 -10.21 15.59 -11.92
CA HIS A 170 -10.05 14.11 -11.93
C HIS A 170 -9.25 13.50 -10.76
N HIS A 171 -8.37 14.26 -10.12
CA HIS A 171 -7.61 13.78 -8.97
C HIS A 171 -8.45 13.71 -7.69
N GLY A 172 -9.51 14.50 -7.55
CA GLY A 172 -10.49 14.35 -6.47
C GLY A 172 -10.00 14.76 -5.07
N PHE A 173 -9.00 15.63 -4.94
CA PHE A 173 -8.55 16.15 -3.64
C PHE A 173 -7.98 17.57 -3.74
N ASP A 174 -7.95 18.28 -2.63
CA ASP A 174 -7.48 19.67 -2.59
C ASP A 174 -5.94 19.75 -2.56
N LEU A 175 -5.31 20.14 -3.67
CA LEU A 175 -3.84 20.30 -3.76
C LEU A 175 -3.27 21.40 -2.84
N SER A 176 -4.10 22.34 -2.39
CA SER A 176 -3.67 23.39 -1.47
C SER A 176 -3.40 22.86 -0.07
N LEU A 177 -4.09 21.77 0.30
CA LEU A 177 -3.99 21.09 1.60
C LEU A 177 -3.00 19.91 1.60
N ASP A 178 -2.46 19.54 0.43
CA ASP A 178 -1.47 18.45 0.32
C ASP A 178 -0.09 18.93 0.80
N GLU A 179 0.13 19.00 2.11
CA GLU A 179 1.41 19.45 2.68
C GLU A 179 2.58 18.50 2.38
N ASP A 180 2.27 17.24 2.08
CA ASP A 180 3.24 16.18 1.84
C ASP A 180 3.98 16.39 0.52
N ARG A 181 3.30 16.88 -0.53
CA ARG A 181 3.96 17.16 -1.80
C ARG A 181 4.76 18.46 -1.77
N ALA A 182 6.07 18.35 -2.00
CA ALA A 182 6.92 19.51 -2.25
C ALA A 182 6.43 20.37 -3.43
N MET A 183 6.79 21.66 -3.45
CA MET A 183 6.34 22.61 -4.50
C MET A 183 6.68 22.18 -5.94
N PHE A 184 7.81 21.48 -6.13
CA PHE A 184 8.23 20.99 -7.46
C PHE A 184 7.32 19.85 -7.95
N PRO A 185 7.12 18.74 -7.21
CA PRO A 185 6.11 17.74 -7.50
C PRO A 185 4.72 18.30 -7.82
N LYS A 186 4.20 19.20 -6.98
CA LYS A 186 2.86 19.80 -7.19
C LYS A 186 2.68 20.46 -8.55
N LYS A 187 3.74 21.00 -9.12
CA LYS A 187 3.69 21.77 -10.37
C LYS A 187 4.01 20.96 -11.62
N TYR A 188 4.92 19.98 -11.52
CA TYR A 188 5.49 19.31 -12.70
C TYR A 188 5.27 17.80 -12.75
N TRP A 189 4.75 17.19 -11.67
CA TRP A 189 4.45 15.76 -11.63
C TRP A 189 2.98 15.50 -11.99
N PRO A 190 2.66 14.45 -12.77
CA PRO A 190 1.27 14.09 -13.03
C PRO A 190 0.55 13.69 -11.73
N LEU A 191 -0.72 14.07 -11.62
CA LEU A 191 -1.55 13.72 -10.47
C LEU A 191 -2.29 12.40 -10.76
N GLU A 192 -2.41 11.56 -9.73
CA GLU A 192 -3.21 10.34 -9.79
C GLU A 192 -4.68 10.65 -10.04
N HIS A 193 -5.41 9.75 -10.70
CA HIS A 193 -6.85 9.87 -10.87
C HIS A 193 -7.54 9.12 -9.72
N SER A 194 -8.42 9.78 -8.96
CA SER A 194 -9.07 9.15 -7.79
C SER A 194 -9.83 7.87 -8.17
N LEU A 195 -10.62 7.94 -9.24
CA LEU A 195 -11.32 6.78 -9.80
C LEU A 195 -10.38 5.61 -10.13
N HIS A 196 -9.21 5.86 -10.72
CA HIS A 196 -8.25 4.78 -11.01
C HIS A 196 -7.73 4.13 -9.73
N SER A 197 -7.46 4.93 -8.69
CA SER A 197 -7.04 4.42 -7.38
C SER A 197 -8.12 3.52 -6.76
N ASP A 198 -9.38 3.96 -6.79
CA ASP A 198 -10.52 3.18 -6.29
C ASP A 198 -10.73 1.89 -7.09
N GLN A 199 -10.62 1.97 -8.42
CA GLN A 199 -10.67 0.81 -9.32
C GLN A 199 -9.54 -0.18 -9.01
N TRP A 200 -8.31 0.27 -8.81
CA TRP A 200 -7.20 -0.61 -8.41
C TRP A 200 -7.44 -1.28 -7.06
N SER A 201 -8.01 -0.54 -6.11
CA SER A 201 -8.43 -1.05 -4.81
C SER A 201 -9.45 -2.18 -4.95
N ALA A 202 -10.48 -1.97 -5.77
CA ALA A 202 -11.52 -2.96 -6.03
C ALA A 202 -10.98 -4.17 -6.80
N ILE A 203 -10.18 -3.96 -7.85
CA ILE A 203 -9.53 -5.03 -8.64
C ILE A 203 -8.66 -5.91 -7.73
N SER A 204 -7.90 -5.31 -6.82
CA SER A 204 -7.06 -6.05 -5.88
C SER A 204 -7.87 -6.92 -4.92
N PHE A 205 -9.03 -6.42 -4.46
CA PHE A 205 -9.96 -7.19 -3.63
C PHE A 205 -10.64 -8.31 -4.43
N MET A 206 -11.17 -8.01 -5.62
CA MET A 206 -11.82 -8.99 -6.50
C MET A 206 -10.88 -10.15 -6.84
N ARG A 207 -9.60 -9.85 -7.14
CA ARG A 207 -8.58 -10.86 -7.48
C ARG A 207 -8.03 -11.64 -6.29
N SER A 208 -8.39 -11.28 -5.06
CA SER A 208 -7.92 -11.96 -3.86
C SER A 208 -8.49 -13.38 -3.71
N GLY A 209 -9.59 -13.68 -4.40
CA GLY A 209 -10.33 -14.93 -4.22
C GLY A 209 -11.24 -14.94 -3.00
N HIS A 210 -11.43 -13.79 -2.34
CA HIS A 210 -12.34 -13.57 -1.22
C HIS A 210 -13.42 -12.54 -1.53
N ASP A 211 -13.64 -12.26 -2.80
CA ASP A 211 -14.73 -11.37 -3.19
C ASP A 211 -16.08 -11.92 -2.71
N GLU A 212 -16.98 -11.02 -2.34
CA GLU A 212 -18.32 -11.32 -1.90
C GLU A 212 -19.29 -10.41 -2.67
N ASN A 213 -20.56 -10.80 -2.78
CA ASN A 213 -21.55 -9.98 -3.46
C ASN A 213 -21.92 -8.74 -2.61
N ILE A 214 -22.31 -7.64 -3.27
CA ILE A 214 -22.63 -6.37 -2.60
C ILE A 214 -23.89 -6.50 -1.73
N SER A 215 -24.96 -7.07 -2.27
CA SER A 215 -26.26 -7.17 -1.60
C SER A 215 -26.29 -8.33 -0.60
N ARG A 216 -25.72 -8.06 0.59
CA ARG A 216 -25.71 -8.95 1.74
C ARG A 216 -25.87 -8.13 3.00
N ALA A 217 -26.56 -8.70 3.99
CA ALA A 217 -26.59 -8.12 5.32
C ALA A 217 -25.18 -8.04 5.93
N SER A 218 -24.93 -6.96 6.66
CA SER A 218 -23.61 -6.58 7.22
C SER A 218 -22.99 -7.66 8.09
N TYR A 219 -23.81 -8.45 8.79
CA TYR A 219 -23.37 -9.55 9.66
C TYR A 219 -23.05 -10.87 8.92
N LEU A 220 -23.30 -10.94 7.61
CA LEU A 220 -23.03 -12.11 6.76
C LEU A 220 -21.70 -12.02 6.00
N TYR A 221 -20.98 -10.90 6.07
CA TYR A 221 -19.64 -10.79 5.51
C TYR A 221 -18.63 -11.55 6.36
N ASN A 222 -17.60 -12.13 5.72
CA ASN A 222 -16.60 -12.91 6.44
C ASN A 222 -15.75 -12.08 7.41
N ASN A 223 -15.58 -10.79 7.14
CA ASN A 223 -14.78 -9.87 7.94
C ASN A 223 -15.06 -8.39 7.62
N GLY A 224 -14.51 -7.48 8.42
CA GLY A 224 -14.68 -6.04 8.25
C GLY A 224 -14.05 -5.45 6.97
N SER A 225 -13.01 -6.06 6.41
CA SER A 225 -12.46 -5.64 5.11
C SER A 225 -13.39 -6.03 3.97
N ALA A 226 -13.97 -7.24 3.99
CA ALA A 226 -14.98 -7.64 3.01
C ALA A 226 -16.23 -6.75 3.10
N TYR A 227 -16.69 -6.43 4.32
CA TYR A 227 -17.73 -5.42 4.54
C TYR A 227 -17.34 -4.07 3.92
N GLY A 228 -16.18 -3.51 4.28
CA GLY A 228 -15.75 -2.21 3.78
C GLY A 228 -15.66 -2.13 2.24
N ARG A 229 -15.22 -3.20 1.58
CA ARG A 229 -15.15 -3.24 0.10
C ARG A 229 -16.52 -3.33 -0.55
N ASN A 230 -17.45 -4.09 0.03
CA ASN A 230 -18.76 -4.35 -0.53
C ASN A 230 -19.85 -3.35 -0.11
N ALA A 231 -19.66 -2.62 0.99
CA ALA A 231 -20.56 -1.54 1.40
C ALA A 231 -20.15 -0.18 0.82
N TYR A 232 -18.86 0.08 0.59
CA TYR A 232 -18.36 1.40 0.17
C TYR A 232 -17.82 1.40 -1.27
N THR A 233 -16.65 0.77 -1.49
CA THR A 233 -15.87 0.95 -2.73
C THR A 233 -16.55 0.35 -3.96
N LYS A 234 -16.97 -0.93 -3.90
CA LYS A 234 -17.60 -1.60 -5.05
C LYS A 234 -18.95 -0.97 -5.44
N PRO A 235 -19.87 -0.68 -4.50
CA PRO A 235 -21.09 0.05 -4.82
C PRO A 235 -20.83 1.43 -5.44
N ALA A 236 -19.82 2.16 -4.95
CA ALA A 236 -19.51 3.46 -5.52
C ALA A 236 -19.02 3.38 -6.96
N LEU A 237 -18.19 2.38 -7.27
CA LEU A 237 -17.78 2.10 -8.64
C LEU A 237 -18.95 1.61 -9.51
N MET A 238 -19.86 0.81 -8.97
CA MET A 238 -21.10 0.42 -9.66
C MET A 238 -21.93 1.65 -10.04
N LEU A 239 -22.22 2.55 -9.11
CA LEU A 239 -23.03 3.74 -9.41
C LEU A 239 -22.29 4.71 -10.35
N THR A 240 -20.96 4.76 -10.29
CA THR A 240 -20.13 5.51 -11.26
C THR A 240 -20.18 4.90 -12.67
N GLU A 241 -20.12 3.56 -12.79
CA GLU A 241 -20.31 2.86 -14.06
C GLU A 241 -21.73 3.06 -14.62
N LEU A 242 -22.75 3.05 -13.76
CA LEU A 242 -24.13 3.32 -14.17
C LEU A 242 -24.26 4.76 -14.71
N LYS A 243 -23.63 5.74 -14.06
CA LYS A 243 -23.56 7.11 -14.55
C LYS A 243 -22.85 7.20 -15.90
N TYR A 244 -21.78 6.44 -16.11
CA TYR A 244 -21.08 6.40 -17.40
C TYR A 244 -21.97 5.85 -18.51
N LEU A 245 -22.76 4.80 -18.22
CA LEU A 245 -23.69 4.19 -19.17
C LEU A 245 -24.86 5.12 -19.54
N LEU A 246 -25.47 5.75 -18.54
CA LEU A 246 -26.67 6.59 -18.72
C LEU A 246 -26.33 8.02 -19.15
N GLU A 247 -25.09 8.46 -18.97
CA GLU A 247 -24.66 9.85 -19.02
C GLU A 247 -25.28 10.71 -17.89
N ASP A 248 -24.64 11.85 -17.60
CA ASP A 248 -24.94 12.67 -16.42
C ASP A 248 -26.41 13.09 -16.30
N SER A 249 -27.02 13.52 -17.42
CA SER A 249 -28.40 14.04 -17.38
C SER A 249 -29.41 12.97 -17.00
N LEU A 250 -29.30 11.77 -17.56
CA LEU A 250 -30.25 10.69 -17.31
C LEU A 250 -30.00 10.08 -15.93
N TYR A 251 -28.73 9.92 -15.54
CA TYR A 251 -28.35 9.42 -14.22
C TYR A 251 -28.87 10.32 -13.08
N TYR A 252 -28.55 11.61 -13.09
CA TYR A 252 -29.01 12.51 -12.03
C TYR A 252 -30.53 12.71 -12.08
N GLY A 253 -31.15 12.69 -13.27
CA GLY A 253 -32.60 12.70 -13.40
C GLY A 253 -33.27 11.48 -12.75
N ALA A 254 -32.70 10.28 -12.94
CA ALA A 254 -33.18 9.05 -12.32
C ALA A 254 -33.01 9.07 -10.79
N MET A 255 -31.87 9.59 -10.31
CA MET A 255 -31.64 9.77 -8.88
C MET A 255 -32.61 10.77 -8.24
N GLN A 256 -32.91 11.88 -8.92
CA GLN A 256 -33.91 12.85 -8.50
C GLN A 256 -35.32 12.22 -8.48
N HIS A 257 -35.66 11.40 -9.46
CA HIS A 257 -36.92 10.65 -9.47
C HIS A 257 -37.02 9.67 -8.29
N TYR A 258 -35.96 8.90 -8.03
CA TYR A 258 -35.89 8.01 -6.87
C TYR A 258 -36.06 8.78 -5.55
N TYR A 259 -35.34 9.89 -5.40
CA TYR A 259 -35.45 10.77 -4.24
C TYR A 259 -36.89 11.31 -4.07
N ASP A 260 -37.48 11.90 -5.10
CA ASP A 260 -38.81 12.51 -4.99
C ASP A 260 -39.92 11.50 -4.70
N LYS A 261 -39.79 10.28 -5.25
CA LYS A 261 -40.75 9.19 -5.04
C LYS A 261 -40.71 8.65 -3.60
N TRP A 262 -39.51 8.60 -3.01
CA TRP A 262 -39.28 7.89 -1.75
C TRP A 262 -38.84 8.76 -0.55
N LYS A 263 -38.64 10.07 -0.73
CA LYS A 263 -38.28 10.97 0.39
C LYS A 263 -39.19 10.79 1.60
N LEU A 264 -38.58 10.68 2.77
CA LEU A 264 -39.22 10.46 4.08
C LEU A 264 -40.01 9.13 4.16
N LYS A 265 -39.60 8.12 3.38
CA LYS A 265 -40.12 6.75 3.43
C LYS A 265 -38.97 5.76 3.55
N HIS A 266 -39.28 4.55 4.01
CA HIS A 266 -38.32 3.44 3.93
C HIS A 266 -38.04 3.06 2.48
N VAL A 267 -36.82 2.65 2.19
CA VAL A 267 -36.38 2.15 0.87
C VAL A 267 -35.62 0.85 1.03
N ASN A 268 -35.41 0.15 -0.08
CA ASN A 268 -34.60 -1.05 -0.20
C ASN A 268 -34.08 -1.16 -1.63
N GLU A 269 -33.27 -2.18 -1.93
CA GLU A 269 -32.67 -2.39 -3.24
C GLU A 269 -33.70 -2.39 -4.37
N GLN A 270 -34.78 -3.18 -4.24
CA GLN A 270 -35.81 -3.26 -5.28
C GLN A 270 -36.42 -1.89 -5.58
N ARG A 271 -36.71 -1.08 -4.55
CA ARG A 271 -37.29 0.26 -4.74
C ARG A 271 -36.35 1.23 -5.45
N PHE A 272 -35.04 1.05 -5.26
CA PHE A 272 -34.04 1.81 -5.99
C PHE A 272 -33.99 1.35 -7.46
N VAL A 273 -33.82 0.05 -7.72
CA VAL A 273 -33.78 -0.51 -9.08
C VAL A 273 -35.03 -0.13 -9.86
N ASP A 274 -36.22 -0.37 -9.30
CA ASP A 274 -37.51 -0.01 -9.91
C ASP A 274 -37.59 1.48 -10.28
N ALA A 275 -37.05 2.37 -9.44
CA ALA A 275 -37.11 3.81 -9.69
C ALA A 275 -36.15 4.24 -10.80
N ILE A 276 -34.98 3.60 -10.91
CA ILE A 276 -34.06 3.85 -12.01
C ILE A 276 -34.67 3.36 -13.32
N GLU A 277 -35.16 2.11 -13.37
CA GLU A 277 -35.77 1.54 -14.58
C GLU A 277 -37.05 2.27 -15.01
N GLU A 278 -37.90 2.70 -14.07
CA GLU A 278 -39.10 3.51 -14.37
C GLU A 278 -38.72 4.82 -15.07
N TYR A 279 -37.64 5.47 -14.61
CA TYR A 279 -37.23 6.76 -15.16
C TYR A 279 -36.49 6.61 -16.50
N THR A 280 -35.61 5.62 -16.61
CA THR A 280 -34.82 5.38 -17.84
C THR A 280 -35.65 4.71 -18.94
N GLY A 281 -36.65 3.92 -18.58
CA GLY A 281 -37.40 3.07 -19.50
C GLY A 281 -36.59 1.87 -20.00
N GLU A 282 -35.49 1.53 -19.34
CA GLU A 282 -34.57 0.44 -19.70
C GLU A 282 -34.61 -0.66 -18.62
N GLU A 283 -34.59 -1.93 -19.04
CA GLU A 283 -34.38 -3.08 -18.14
C GLU A 283 -32.87 -3.22 -17.86
N LEU A 284 -32.49 -3.13 -16.59
CA LEU A 284 -31.12 -3.07 -16.09
C LEU A 284 -30.75 -4.23 -15.17
N ASP A 285 -31.56 -5.29 -15.10
CA ASP A 285 -31.26 -6.54 -14.38
C ASP A 285 -29.84 -7.06 -14.68
N TRP A 286 -29.44 -7.05 -15.96
CA TRP A 286 -28.11 -7.49 -16.39
C TRP A 286 -26.96 -6.70 -15.73
N PHE A 287 -27.22 -5.45 -15.35
CA PHE A 287 -26.28 -4.57 -14.68
C PHE A 287 -26.32 -4.76 -13.16
N PHE A 288 -27.52 -4.64 -12.57
CA PHE A 288 -27.70 -4.69 -11.12
C PHE A 288 -27.45 -6.09 -10.57
N ASP A 289 -28.00 -7.16 -11.16
CA ASP A 289 -27.78 -8.52 -10.67
C ASP A 289 -26.30 -8.90 -10.67
N ALA A 290 -25.59 -8.54 -11.74
CA ALA A 290 -24.18 -8.86 -11.89
C ALA A 290 -23.33 -8.20 -10.80
N TRP A 291 -23.66 -6.97 -10.39
CA TRP A 291 -22.96 -6.27 -9.31
C TRP A 291 -23.44 -6.66 -7.90
N LEU A 292 -24.75 -6.74 -7.70
CA LEU A 292 -25.38 -6.88 -6.38
C LEU A 292 -25.40 -8.32 -5.88
N HIS A 293 -25.63 -9.28 -6.78
CA HIS A 293 -25.91 -10.67 -6.41
C HIS A 293 -24.85 -11.67 -6.86
N THR A 294 -23.81 -11.22 -7.55
CA THR A 294 -22.70 -12.10 -7.98
C THR A 294 -21.33 -11.54 -7.58
N THR A 295 -20.30 -12.33 -7.84
CA THR A 295 -18.88 -11.90 -7.82
C THR A 295 -18.29 -11.91 -9.23
N HIS A 296 -19.15 -11.78 -10.26
CA HIS A 296 -18.69 -11.74 -11.64
C HIS A 296 -17.90 -10.46 -11.90
N HIS A 297 -16.80 -10.60 -12.61
CA HIS A 297 -15.94 -9.48 -12.99
C HIS A 297 -16.16 -9.09 -14.46
N LEU A 298 -15.87 -7.83 -14.75
CA LEU A 298 -15.76 -7.29 -16.10
C LEU A 298 -14.32 -7.45 -16.59
N ASP A 299 -14.13 -7.98 -17.80
CA ASP A 299 -12.80 -8.17 -18.39
C ASP A 299 -12.95 -8.37 -19.90
N TYR A 300 -12.92 -7.28 -20.66
CA TYR A 300 -13.09 -7.26 -22.11
C TYR A 300 -11.79 -6.97 -22.85
N GLY A 301 -11.37 -7.90 -23.69
CA GLY A 301 -10.19 -7.76 -24.53
C GLY A 301 -10.50 -7.56 -26.02
N ILE A 302 -9.56 -6.94 -26.72
CA ILE A 302 -9.52 -6.92 -28.18
C ILE A 302 -8.84 -8.19 -28.67
N SER A 303 -9.60 -9.11 -29.27
CA SER A 303 -9.07 -10.35 -29.85
C SER A 303 -8.58 -10.17 -31.29
N SER A 304 -9.14 -9.21 -32.04
CA SER A 304 -8.65 -8.87 -33.38
C SER A 304 -9.03 -7.45 -33.82
N PHE A 305 -8.20 -6.81 -34.64
CA PHE A 305 -8.49 -5.51 -35.24
C PHE A 305 -8.19 -5.54 -36.75
N ARG A 306 -9.11 -6.11 -37.53
CA ARG A 306 -8.94 -6.26 -38.99
C ARG A 306 -9.50 -5.04 -39.71
N LYS A 307 -8.77 -4.59 -40.72
CA LYS A 307 -9.03 -3.35 -41.46
C LYS A 307 -8.94 -3.62 -42.95
N THR A 308 -10.01 -3.35 -43.68
CA THR A 308 -10.06 -3.52 -45.13
C THR A 308 -10.42 -2.20 -45.78
N ASN A 309 -9.63 -1.76 -46.77
CA ASN A 309 -9.94 -0.56 -47.55
C ASN A 309 -10.55 -0.95 -48.90
N LYS A 310 -11.71 -0.36 -49.22
CA LYS A 310 -12.29 -0.38 -50.57
C LYS A 310 -12.64 1.05 -50.95
N ASP A 311 -12.02 1.55 -52.03
CA ASP A 311 -12.29 2.86 -52.61
C ASP A 311 -12.22 4.04 -51.61
N GLY A 312 -11.27 3.99 -50.67
CA GLY A 312 -11.06 5.04 -49.66
C GLY A 312 -11.90 4.88 -48.39
N LYS A 313 -12.88 3.96 -48.39
CA LYS A 313 -13.67 3.60 -47.20
C LYS A 313 -13.05 2.42 -46.48
N TRP A 314 -12.78 2.59 -45.19
CA TRP A 314 -12.23 1.53 -44.34
C TRP A 314 -13.36 0.81 -43.62
N THR A 315 -13.42 -0.51 -43.77
CA THR A 315 -14.26 -1.41 -42.97
C THR A 315 -13.40 -2.03 -41.88
N ILE A 316 -13.91 -1.99 -40.65
CA ILE A 316 -13.27 -2.52 -39.45
C ILE A 316 -14.09 -3.70 -38.95
N ASP A 317 -13.41 -4.83 -38.76
CA ASP A 317 -13.93 -5.98 -38.03
C ASP A 317 -13.16 -6.07 -36.71
N LEU A 318 -13.76 -5.55 -35.64
CA LEU A 318 -13.17 -5.54 -34.30
C LEU A 318 -13.65 -6.76 -33.53
N GLY A 319 -12.77 -7.73 -33.27
CA GLY A 319 -13.04 -8.84 -32.38
C GLY A 319 -12.96 -8.39 -30.92
N ILE A 320 -14.04 -8.63 -30.19
CA ILE A 320 -14.17 -8.36 -28.75
C ILE A 320 -14.35 -9.71 -28.06
N GLU A 321 -13.57 -9.97 -27.02
CA GLU A 321 -13.69 -11.16 -26.16
C GLU A 321 -13.98 -10.72 -24.71
N SER A 322 -14.87 -11.43 -24.01
CA SER A 322 -15.06 -11.31 -22.57
C SER A 322 -14.39 -12.49 -21.87
N LYS A 323 -13.42 -12.19 -21.00
CA LYS A 323 -12.81 -13.15 -20.06
C LYS A 323 -13.51 -13.15 -18.71
N GLY A 324 -14.39 -12.18 -18.50
CA GLY A 324 -15.26 -12.05 -17.34
C GLY A 324 -16.67 -12.59 -17.59
N ALA A 325 -17.51 -12.48 -16.57
CA ALA A 325 -18.91 -12.89 -16.59
C ALA A 325 -19.89 -11.75 -16.23
N ARG A 326 -19.38 -10.53 -16.06
CA ARG A 326 -20.17 -9.30 -16.02
C ARG A 326 -20.16 -8.69 -17.41
N PHE A 327 -21.30 -8.71 -18.09
CA PHE A 327 -21.43 -8.18 -19.44
C PHE A 327 -21.93 -6.74 -19.39
N MET A 328 -21.38 -5.86 -20.20
CA MET A 328 -21.90 -4.49 -20.36
C MET A 328 -21.61 -3.96 -21.77
N PRO A 329 -22.40 -3.02 -22.30
CA PRO A 329 -22.03 -2.33 -23.52
C PRO A 329 -20.76 -1.50 -23.27
N LEU A 330 -19.95 -1.31 -24.32
CA LEU A 330 -18.66 -0.63 -24.19
C LEU A 330 -18.51 0.47 -25.23
N LEU A 331 -17.95 1.60 -24.80
CA LEU A 331 -17.52 2.63 -25.72
C LEU A 331 -16.22 2.20 -26.41
N VAL A 332 -16.23 2.24 -27.74
CA VAL A 332 -15.08 1.92 -28.58
C VAL A 332 -14.60 3.20 -29.25
N GLU A 333 -13.34 3.58 -29.02
CA GLU A 333 -12.69 4.69 -29.71
C GLU A 333 -11.71 4.16 -30.75
N THR A 334 -11.89 4.59 -32.00
CA THR A 334 -10.95 4.35 -33.10
C THR A 334 -10.14 5.61 -33.33
N THR A 335 -8.82 5.53 -33.24
CA THR A 335 -7.89 6.62 -33.57
C THR A 335 -7.46 6.52 -35.03
N PHE A 336 -7.41 7.66 -35.71
CA PHE A 336 -6.98 7.77 -37.11
C PHE A 336 -5.54 8.27 -37.24
N GLU A 337 -4.96 8.07 -38.42
CA GLU A 337 -3.58 8.50 -38.75
C GLU A 337 -3.37 10.03 -38.61
N ASP A 338 -4.43 10.83 -38.76
CA ASP A 338 -4.41 12.28 -38.58
C ASP A 338 -4.57 12.74 -37.11
N GLY A 339 -4.69 11.80 -36.17
CA GLY A 339 -4.87 12.06 -34.74
C GLY A 339 -6.33 12.31 -34.31
N THR A 340 -7.29 12.37 -35.23
CA THR A 340 -8.72 12.45 -34.87
C THR A 340 -9.27 11.09 -34.44
N THR A 341 -10.44 11.08 -33.79
CA THR A 341 -11.06 9.85 -33.27
C THR A 341 -12.52 9.71 -33.73
N ASP A 342 -13.01 8.46 -33.75
CA ASP A 342 -14.41 8.09 -33.92
C ASP A 342 -14.83 7.20 -32.75
N ARG A 343 -15.89 7.59 -32.04
CA ARG A 343 -16.37 6.92 -30.83
C ARG A 343 -17.73 6.28 -31.09
N ARG A 344 -17.87 4.99 -30.80
CA ARG A 344 -19.12 4.23 -30.98
C ARG A 344 -19.35 3.25 -29.85
N TRP A 345 -20.61 3.11 -29.44
CA TRP A 345 -21.00 2.08 -28.49
C TRP A 345 -21.17 0.73 -29.18
N TRP A 346 -20.44 -0.28 -28.69
CA TRP A 346 -20.77 -1.67 -28.91
C TRP A 346 -21.83 -2.09 -27.88
N LYS A 347 -23.06 -2.31 -28.34
CA LYS A 347 -24.22 -2.59 -27.47
C LYS A 347 -24.57 -4.06 -27.34
N ASN A 348 -23.98 -4.92 -28.18
CA ASN A 348 -24.37 -6.33 -28.33
C ASN A 348 -23.67 -7.23 -27.30
N HIS A 349 -23.82 -6.92 -26.02
CA HIS A 349 -23.00 -7.46 -24.94
C HIS A 349 -23.61 -8.67 -24.21
N LEU A 350 -24.94 -8.73 -24.11
CA LEU A 350 -25.64 -9.73 -23.30
C LEU A 350 -25.26 -11.17 -23.68
N TRP A 351 -24.72 -11.91 -22.72
CA TRP A 351 -24.28 -13.31 -22.86
C TRP A 351 -23.24 -13.55 -23.97
N ARG A 352 -22.46 -12.52 -24.33
CA ARG A 352 -21.45 -12.60 -25.40
C ARG A 352 -20.04 -12.67 -24.84
N TYR A 353 -19.47 -13.87 -24.90
CA TYR A 353 -18.05 -14.09 -24.62
C TYR A 353 -17.16 -13.73 -25.80
N GLU A 354 -17.68 -13.77 -27.02
CA GLU A 354 -16.99 -13.33 -28.23
C GLU A 354 -18.01 -12.65 -29.15
N ASP A 355 -17.60 -11.53 -29.76
CA ASP A 355 -18.36 -10.87 -30.82
C ASP A 355 -17.41 -10.20 -31.82
N THR A 356 -17.93 -9.87 -33.00
CA THR A 356 -17.24 -9.01 -33.96
C THR A 356 -18.06 -7.75 -34.19
N PHE A 357 -17.54 -6.61 -33.76
CA PHE A 357 -18.15 -5.31 -34.00
C PHE A 357 -17.71 -4.78 -35.37
N ASN A 358 -18.66 -4.72 -36.30
CA ASN A 358 -18.43 -4.36 -37.69
C ASN A 358 -18.89 -2.93 -37.95
N TYR A 359 -18.00 -2.07 -38.45
CA TYR A 359 -18.35 -0.69 -38.80
C TYR A 359 -17.43 -0.12 -39.89
N SER A 360 -17.81 1.01 -40.48
CA SER A 360 -17.00 1.69 -41.49
C SER A 360 -16.68 3.13 -41.11
N VAL A 361 -15.51 3.58 -41.56
CA VAL A 361 -14.94 4.90 -41.33
C VAL A 361 -14.28 5.42 -42.61
N ASP A 362 -14.23 6.74 -42.79
CA ASP A 362 -13.68 7.37 -44.00
C ASP A 362 -12.19 7.69 -43.90
N LYS A 363 -11.61 7.53 -42.70
CA LYS A 363 -10.20 7.80 -42.40
C LYS A 363 -9.48 6.51 -42.05
N LYS A 364 -8.17 6.46 -42.31
CA LYS A 364 -7.34 5.28 -42.06
C LYS A 364 -7.21 5.03 -40.54
N PRO A 365 -7.73 3.89 -40.02
CA PRO A 365 -7.70 3.58 -38.60
C PRO A 365 -6.34 2.98 -38.18
N VAL A 366 -5.71 3.57 -37.15
CA VAL A 366 -4.39 3.16 -36.66
C VAL A 366 -4.46 2.34 -35.38
N SER A 367 -5.29 2.76 -34.42
CA SER A 367 -5.50 2.07 -33.14
C SER A 367 -6.97 2.10 -32.74
N VAL A 368 -7.30 1.23 -31.79
CA VAL A 368 -8.62 1.13 -31.18
C VAL A 368 -8.48 0.81 -29.70
N THR A 369 -9.35 1.40 -28.88
CA THR A 369 -9.43 1.23 -27.42
C THR A 369 -10.88 1.03 -27.00
N ILE A 370 -11.11 0.01 -26.19
CA ILE A 370 -12.36 -0.26 -25.48
C ILE A 370 -12.31 0.48 -24.14
N ASP A 371 -13.40 1.15 -23.76
CA ASP A 371 -13.48 2.02 -22.58
C ASP A 371 -12.37 3.09 -22.54
N PRO A 372 -12.28 3.96 -23.58
CA PRO A 372 -11.18 4.93 -23.71
C PRO A 372 -11.09 5.92 -22.55
N ASP A 373 -12.18 6.13 -21.81
CA ASP A 373 -12.28 7.06 -20.70
C ASP A 373 -12.08 6.36 -19.33
N VAL A 374 -11.80 5.04 -19.33
CA VAL A 374 -11.46 4.22 -18.14
C VAL A 374 -12.51 4.28 -17.04
N GLN A 375 -13.78 4.35 -17.43
CA GLN A 375 -14.87 4.49 -16.47
C GLN A 375 -15.27 3.14 -15.86
N THR A 376 -14.90 2.03 -16.50
CA THR A 376 -15.28 0.68 -16.09
C THR A 376 -14.22 -0.01 -15.22
N VAL A 377 -14.64 -0.91 -14.35
CA VAL A 377 -13.78 -1.73 -13.48
C VAL A 377 -13.34 -3.00 -14.20
N ASP A 378 -12.82 -2.85 -15.42
CA ASP A 378 -12.23 -3.95 -16.18
C ASP A 378 -11.01 -4.55 -15.45
N LEU A 379 -10.88 -5.87 -15.39
CA LEU A 379 -9.73 -6.47 -14.73
C LEU A 379 -8.41 -6.12 -15.43
N ASP A 380 -8.29 -6.17 -16.75
CA ASP A 380 -7.01 -6.00 -17.45
C ASP A 380 -7.06 -5.06 -18.65
N PHE A 381 -7.04 -3.75 -18.37
CA PHE A 381 -7.03 -2.70 -19.39
C PHE A 381 -5.90 -2.81 -20.44
N ARG A 382 -4.84 -3.60 -20.20
CA ARG A 382 -3.80 -3.87 -21.20
C ARG A 382 -4.31 -4.65 -22.40
N ASN A 383 -5.41 -5.39 -22.25
CA ASN A 383 -6.04 -6.13 -23.33
C ASN A 383 -7.16 -5.32 -24.03
N ASN A 384 -7.56 -4.17 -23.47
CA ASN A 384 -8.60 -3.28 -23.99
C ASN A 384 -8.11 -2.34 -25.10
N THR A 385 -6.80 -2.24 -25.35
CA THR A 385 -6.24 -1.35 -26.36
C THR A 385 -5.19 -2.01 -27.23
N THR A 386 -5.20 -1.66 -28.53
CA THR A 386 -4.15 -2.06 -29.48
C THR A 386 -2.88 -1.22 -29.38
N ASN A 387 -2.94 -0.07 -28.70
CA ASN A 387 -1.81 0.84 -28.56
C ASN A 387 -1.84 1.54 -27.19
N MET A 388 -1.37 0.84 -26.17
CA MET A 388 -1.24 1.36 -24.81
C MET A 388 -0.29 2.56 -24.76
N LYS A 389 -0.73 3.67 -24.15
CA LYS A 389 0.10 4.85 -23.94
C LYS A 389 1.29 4.50 -23.03
N ASN A 390 2.43 5.11 -23.27
CA ASN A 390 3.62 4.94 -22.43
C ASN A 390 4.07 6.31 -21.96
N ARG A 391 4.33 6.44 -20.65
CA ARG A 391 4.78 7.68 -20.04
C ARG A 391 6.15 7.48 -19.41
N LEU A 392 7.10 8.33 -19.77
CA LEU A 392 8.42 8.39 -19.14
C LEU A 392 8.44 9.51 -18.10
N LEU A 393 8.77 9.17 -16.86
CA LEU A 393 8.84 10.09 -15.72
C LEU A 393 10.20 9.95 -15.02
N PHE A 394 10.71 11.04 -14.45
CA PHE A 394 11.87 10.96 -13.55
C PHE A 394 11.44 10.32 -12.22
N ASN A 395 12.09 9.30 -11.70
CA ASN A 395 11.68 8.67 -10.44
C ASN A 395 11.92 9.62 -9.24
N TRP A 396 10.92 10.44 -8.92
CA TRP A 396 10.96 11.32 -7.76
C TRP A 396 10.56 10.53 -6.52
N PRO A 397 11.41 10.47 -5.48
CA PRO A 397 11.11 9.73 -4.26
C PRO A 397 9.78 10.15 -3.62
N GLY A 398 8.94 9.17 -3.27
CA GLY A 398 7.66 9.39 -2.59
C GLY A 398 6.43 9.50 -3.48
N LEU A 399 6.63 9.88 -4.75
CA LEU A 399 5.51 10.08 -5.66
C LEU A 399 5.11 8.79 -6.35
N TRP A 400 3.82 8.49 -6.22
CA TRP A 400 3.16 7.40 -6.92
C TRP A 400 2.29 7.97 -8.04
N TYR A 401 2.35 7.32 -9.20
CA TYR A 401 1.49 7.60 -10.35
C TYR A 401 1.27 6.28 -11.06
N GLU A 402 0.07 5.74 -10.94
CA GLU A 402 -0.34 4.39 -11.34
C GLU A 402 -1.66 4.45 -12.13
N PRO A 403 -1.70 5.17 -13.26
CA PRO A 403 -2.89 5.22 -14.10
C PRO A 403 -3.21 3.83 -14.66
N ARG A 404 -4.48 3.63 -15.02
CA ARG A 404 -4.93 2.39 -15.65
C ARG A 404 -4.74 2.39 -17.17
N ASP A 405 -4.78 3.55 -17.82
CA ASP A 405 -4.70 3.69 -19.29
C ASP A 405 -3.30 3.95 -19.85
N GLU A 406 -2.26 3.92 -19.00
CA GLU A 406 -0.89 4.14 -19.43
C GLU A 406 0.09 3.20 -18.72
N ARG A 407 1.19 2.86 -19.40
CA ARG A 407 2.36 2.23 -18.78
C ARG A 407 3.34 3.31 -18.33
N VAL A 408 3.68 3.29 -17.05
CA VAL A 408 4.60 4.27 -16.48
C VAL A 408 6.01 3.68 -16.42
N TYR A 409 6.95 4.41 -17.00
CA TYR A 409 8.38 4.15 -16.96
C TYR A 409 9.04 5.25 -16.12
N ARG A 410 9.63 4.90 -14.98
CA ARG A 410 10.30 5.82 -14.07
C ARG A 410 11.80 5.67 -14.21
N TRP A 411 12.52 6.74 -14.53
CA TRP A 411 13.97 6.69 -14.69
C TRP A 411 14.70 7.45 -13.58
N MET A 412 15.83 6.92 -13.13
CA MET A 412 16.75 7.63 -12.22
C MET A 412 18.20 7.35 -12.59
N PRO A 413 19.12 8.30 -12.39
CA PRO A 413 20.56 8.01 -12.46
C PRO A 413 20.94 6.91 -11.46
N SER A 414 21.91 6.09 -11.84
CA SER A 414 22.56 5.13 -10.94
C SER A 414 24.08 5.24 -11.09
N MET A 415 24.82 4.86 -10.06
CA MET A 415 26.28 4.81 -10.15
C MET A 415 26.87 3.71 -9.29
N TYR A 416 27.97 3.14 -9.78
CA TYR A 416 28.94 2.42 -8.97
C TYR A 416 30.27 3.17 -8.99
N TYR A 417 31.07 2.95 -7.96
CA TYR A 417 32.42 3.45 -7.86
C TYR A 417 33.28 2.40 -7.17
N TYR A 418 34.50 2.19 -7.66
CA TYR A 418 35.49 1.33 -7.03
C TYR A 418 36.70 2.16 -6.59
N ALA A 419 36.92 2.24 -5.28
CA ALA A 419 37.95 3.11 -4.70
C ALA A 419 39.37 2.75 -5.17
N ASP A 420 39.75 1.47 -5.12
CA ASP A 420 41.14 1.02 -5.38
C ASP A 420 41.66 1.35 -6.77
N SER A 421 40.77 1.32 -7.77
CA SER A 421 41.11 1.64 -9.17
C SER A 421 40.53 2.98 -9.64
N SER A 422 39.84 3.71 -8.75
CA SER A 422 39.07 4.90 -9.09
C SER A 422 38.10 4.71 -10.27
N ASP A 423 37.57 3.50 -10.42
CA ASP A 423 36.70 3.16 -11.55
C ASP A 423 35.26 3.60 -11.27
N PHE A 424 34.83 4.65 -11.96
CA PHE A 424 33.48 5.19 -11.87
C PHE A 424 32.59 4.62 -12.98
N ALA A 425 31.41 4.11 -12.60
CA ALA A 425 30.44 3.52 -13.52
C ALA A 425 29.09 4.24 -13.45
N PRO A 426 28.91 5.37 -14.16
CA PRO A 426 27.61 6.03 -14.27
C PRO A 426 26.62 5.15 -15.04
N GLY A 427 25.34 5.37 -14.80
CA GLY A 427 24.29 4.57 -15.40
C GLY A 427 22.89 5.11 -15.17
N LEU A 428 21.92 4.29 -15.56
CA LEU A 428 20.50 4.59 -15.48
C LEU A 428 19.76 3.39 -14.91
N THR A 429 18.77 3.65 -14.06
CA THR A 429 17.72 2.71 -13.67
C THR A 429 16.42 3.13 -14.33
N ILE A 430 15.66 2.17 -14.85
CA ILE A 430 14.31 2.32 -15.38
C ILE A 430 13.42 1.31 -14.66
N ASP A 431 12.44 1.81 -13.92
CA ASP A 431 11.37 1.03 -13.33
C ASP A 431 10.14 1.12 -14.22
N ARG A 432 9.48 -0.01 -14.49
CA ARG A 432 8.22 -0.08 -15.20
C ARG A 432 7.22 -0.81 -14.32
N ASP A 433 6.10 -0.18 -14.04
CA ASP A 433 5.05 -0.74 -13.21
C ASP A 433 3.71 -0.65 -13.92
N TYR A 434 2.83 -1.60 -13.63
CA TYR A 434 1.45 -1.57 -14.09
C TYR A 434 0.52 -2.25 -13.07
N GLY A 435 -0.06 -1.42 -12.19
CA GLY A 435 -0.99 -1.82 -11.16
C GLY A 435 -0.54 -3.04 -10.35
N PRO A 436 -1.46 -3.91 -9.91
CA PRO A 436 -1.15 -5.11 -9.14
C PRO A 436 -0.72 -6.31 -10.02
N TYR A 437 -0.15 -6.05 -11.21
CA TYR A 437 0.09 -7.09 -12.21
C TYR A 437 1.55 -7.33 -12.53
N GLU A 438 2.34 -6.27 -12.66
CA GLU A 438 3.75 -6.42 -13.02
C GLU A 438 4.57 -5.20 -12.60
N SER A 439 5.81 -5.49 -12.24
CA SER A 439 6.86 -4.51 -11.98
C SER A 439 8.16 -5.03 -12.54
N ILE A 440 8.94 -4.18 -13.19
CA ILE A 440 10.24 -4.52 -13.77
C ILE A 440 11.21 -3.36 -13.52
N THR A 441 12.32 -3.65 -12.87
CA THR A 441 13.46 -2.74 -12.75
C THR A 441 14.57 -3.21 -13.69
N MET A 442 15.02 -2.30 -14.54
CA MET A 442 16.18 -2.47 -15.40
C MET A 442 17.24 -1.44 -15.04
N ARG A 443 18.50 -1.83 -15.01
CA ARG A 443 19.62 -0.92 -14.77
C ARG A 443 20.81 -1.32 -15.63
N ALA A 444 21.53 -0.30 -16.11
CA ALA A 444 22.80 -0.47 -16.81
C ALA A 444 23.78 0.60 -16.35
N ASN A 445 25.03 0.21 -16.09
CA ASN A 445 26.14 1.06 -15.66
C ASN A 445 27.38 0.69 -16.45
N TYR A 446 28.07 1.67 -17.04
CA TYR A 446 29.29 1.44 -17.82
C TYR A 446 30.49 2.00 -17.07
N ALA A 447 31.41 1.13 -16.68
CA ALA A 447 32.60 1.47 -15.92
C ALA A 447 33.68 2.07 -16.83
N LEU A 448 34.12 3.29 -16.53
CA LEU A 448 34.97 4.09 -17.42
C LEU A 448 36.42 3.59 -17.48
N GLN A 449 36.95 3.00 -16.41
CA GLN A 449 38.33 2.53 -16.34
C GLN A 449 38.45 1.05 -16.74
N SER A 450 37.59 0.18 -16.20
CA SER A 450 37.62 -1.25 -16.52
C SER A 450 36.95 -1.63 -17.84
N ASN A 451 36.16 -0.72 -18.44
CA ASN A 451 35.29 -0.99 -19.59
C ASN A 451 34.24 -2.09 -19.34
N ASN A 452 33.92 -2.35 -18.06
CA ASN A 452 32.91 -3.34 -17.70
C ASN A 452 31.50 -2.78 -17.81
N LEU A 453 30.58 -3.60 -18.32
CA LEU A 453 29.15 -3.32 -18.31
C LEU A 453 28.49 -4.07 -17.14
N TYR A 454 28.05 -3.32 -16.14
CA TYR A 454 27.19 -3.84 -15.08
C TYR A 454 25.73 -3.64 -15.47
N TRP A 455 24.90 -4.65 -15.19
CA TRP A 455 23.49 -4.61 -15.52
C TRP A 455 22.68 -5.36 -14.47
N TYR A 456 21.40 -4.99 -14.34
CA TYR A 456 20.46 -5.61 -13.42
C TYR A 456 19.08 -5.59 -14.04
N VAL A 457 18.40 -6.73 -14.06
CA VAL A 457 17.01 -6.87 -14.46
C VAL A 457 16.33 -7.69 -13.39
N SER A 458 15.31 -7.14 -12.76
CA SER A 458 14.49 -7.86 -11.79
C SER A 458 13.05 -7.45 -11.99
N GLY A 459 12.13 -8.35 -11.69
CA GLY A 459 10.72 -8.03 -11.74
C GLY A 459 9.87 -9.13 -11.16
N TRP A 460 8.59 -8.83 -11.11
CA TRP A 460 7.56 -9.79 -10.77
C TRP A 460 6.36 -9.61 -11.69
N ARG A 461 5.63 -10.70 -11.87
CA ARG A 461 4.38 -10.73 -12.61
C ARG A 461 3.37 -11.61 -11.92
N GLN A 462 2.18 -11.08 -11.70
CA GLN A 462 1.01 -11.84 -11.29
C GLN A 462 0.03 -11.86 -12.46
N PRO A 463 -0.10 -12.99 -13.20
CA PRO A 463 -1.02 -13.08 -14.32
C PRO A 463 -2.47 -12.80 -13.86
N VAL A 464 -3.27 -12.23 -14.76
CA VAL A 464 -4.66 -11.88 -14.44
C VAL A 464 -5.56 -13.11 -14.54
N HIS A 465 -5.48 -13.82 -15.68
CA HIS A 465 -6.41 -14.89 -16.02
C HIS A 465 -5.87 -16.32 -15.72
N PHE A 466 -4.61 -16.46 -15.32
CA PHE A 466 -3.97 -17.76 -15.07
C PHE A 466 -3.28 -17.78 -13.70
N PHE A 467 -3.29 -18.92 -13.03
CA PHE A 467 -2.64 -19.09 -11.72
C PHE A 467 -3.03 -17.99 -10.71
N PRO A 468 -4.33 -17.87 -10.35
CA PRO A 468 -4.81 -16.78 -9.49
C PRO A 468 -4.09 -16.81 -8.14
N ARG A 469 -3.66 -15.65 -7.62
CA ARG A 469 -2.82 -15.51 -6.40
C ARG A 469 -1.44 -16.19 -6.49
N THR A 470 -0.88 -16.31 -7.69
CA THR A 470 0.49 -16.77 -7.89
C THR A 470 1.32 -15.65 -8.48
N THR A 471 2.39 -15.27 -7.80
CA THR A 471 3.33 -14.25 -8.26
C THR A 471 4.60 -14.94 -8.75
N PHE A 472 5.05 -14.57 -9.95
CA PHE A 472 6.28 -15.06 -10.54
C PHE A 472 7.33 -13.97 -10.44
N TYR A 473 8.38 -14.21 -9.67
CA TYR A 473 9.54 -13.35 -9.56
C TYR A 473 10.64 -13.87 -10.48
N TYR A 474 11.41 -12.95 -11.03
CA TYR A 474 12.59 -13.27 -11.82
C TYR A 474 13.64 -12.19 -11.64
N TRP A 475 14.91 -12.59 -11.69
CA TRP A 475 16.01 -11.65 -11.67
C TRP A 475 17.22 -12.19 -12.40
N GLY A 476 18.03 -11.27 -12.87
CA GLY A 476 19.35 -11.51 -13.42
C GLY A 476 20.17 -10.26 -13.25
N TYR A 477 21.42 -10.39 -12.86
CA TYR A 477 22.32 -9.26 -12.77
C TYR A 477 23.78 -9.64 -12.92
N ASN A 478 24.55 -8.69 -13.43
CA ASN A 478 25.99 -8.62 -13.32
C ASN A 478 26.33 -7.33 -12.58
N ARG A 479 26.65 -7.43 -11.29
CA ARG A 479 26.97 -6.29 -10.44
C ARG A 479 28.44 -6.38 -10.02
N PRO A 480 29.06 -5.28 -9.61
CA PRO A 480 30.37 -5.40 -8.97
C PRO A 480 30.20 -6.31 -7.74
N GLY A 481 31.05 -7.33 -7.59
CA GLY A 481 30.95 -8.34 -6.53
C GLY A 481 30.36 -9.69 -6.97
N VAL A 482 29.18 -9.71 -7.63
CA VAL A 482 28.48 -10.96 -7.95
C VAL A 482 27.62 -10.88 -9.20
N LYS A 483 27.62 -11.99 -9.92
CA LYS A 483 26.67 -12.29 -10.99
C LYS A 483 25.67 -13.32 -10.51
N GLU A 484 24.38 -13.09 -10.78
CA GLU A 484 23.32 -14.00 -10.34
C GLU A 484 22.15 -14.02 -11.31
N TYR A 485 21.47 -15.16 -11.37
CA TYR A 485 20.22 -15.35 -12.07
C TYR A 485 19.30 -16.18 -11.20
N GLY A 486 18.01 -15.89 -11.20
CA GLY A 486 17.06 -16.68 -10.45
C GLY A 486 15.61 -16.42 -10.81
N GLY A 487 14.76 -17.24 -10.23
CA GLY A 487 13.32 -17.12 -10.35
C GLY A 487 12.64 -17.77 -9.17
N GLU A 488 11.47 -17.26 -8.82
CA GLU A 488 10.67 -17.75 -7.70
C GLU A 488 9.19 -17.71 -8.08
N VAL A 489 8.46 -18.73 -7.65
CA VAL A 489 7.01 -18.76 -7.71
C VAL A 489 6.49 -18.69 -6.29
N GLU A 490 5.76 -17.62 -5.99
CA GLU A 490 5.12 -17.41 -4.69
C GLU A 490 3.61 -17.66 -4.81
N LYS A 491 3.06 -18.34 -3.81
CA LYS A 491 1.63 -18.56 -3.61
C LYS A 491 1.24 -18.11 -2.21
N LYS A 492 0.33 -17.13 -2.14
CA LYS A 492 -0.31 -16.75 -0.88
C LYS A 492 -1.62 -17.49 -0.71
N TRP A 493 -1.84 -17.97 0.50
CA TRP A 493 -3.06 -18.65 0.92
C TRP A 493 -3.47 -18.20 2.31
N ASP A 494 -4.66 -17.64 2.40
CA ASP A 494 -5.31 -17.25 3.64
C ASP A 494 -6.79 -17.66 3.57
N ARG A 495 -7.36 -18.01 4.72
CA ARG A 495 -8.76 -18.45 4.81
C ARG A 495 -9.73 -17.28 4.60
N VAL A 496 -9.34 -16.09 5.03
CA VAL A 496 -10.18 -14.90 5.08
C VAL A 496 -9.32 -13.69 4.74
N TYR A 497 -9.77 -12.91 3.76
CA TYR A 497 -9.04 -11.75 3.25
C TYR A 497 -8.46 -10.87 4.35
N GLY A 498 -7.14 -10.66 4.30
CA GLY A 498 -6.42 -9.78 5.24
C GLY A 498 -6.39 -10.27 6.69
N ARG A 499 -6.72 -11.55 6.96
CA ARG A 499 -6.65 -12.15 8.30
C ARG A 499 -5.62 -13.27 8.39
N THR A 500 -5.06 -13.39 9.59
CA THR A 500 -4.15 -14.50 9.94
C THR A 500 -4.94 -15.79 10.27
N PRO A 501 -4.35 -16.97 10.06
CA PRO A 501 -3.04 -17.17 9.44
C PRO A 501 -3.03 -16.94 7.94
N THR A 502 -2.04 -16.16 7.51
CA THR A 502 -1.66 -16.04 6.11
C THR A 502 -0.47 -16.95 5.89
N HIS A 503 -0.61 -17.91 4.99
CA HIS A 503 0.45 -18.81 4.59
C HIS A 503 1.01 -18.37 3.24
N THR A 504 2.32 -18.22 3.16
CA THR A 504 3.02 -17.90 1.92
C THR A 504 3.97 -19.05 1.61
N PHE A 505 3.76 -19.68 0.47
CA PHE A 505 4.62 -20.73 -0.05
C PHE A 505 5.41 -20.16 -1.23
N ALA A 506 6.73 -20.25 -1.19
CA ALA A 506 7.56 -19.83 -2.31
C ALA A 506 8.52 -20.95 -2.70
N GLY A 507 8.63 -21.23 -3.99
CA GLY A 507 9.60 -22.18 -4.53
C GLY A 507 10.41 -21.49 -5.61
N GLY A 508 11.73 -21.58 -5.51
CA GLY A 508 12.60 -20.84 -6.42
C GLY A 508 13.96 -21.47 -6.60
N PHE A 509 14.79 -20.80 -7.39
CA PHE A 509 16.18 -21.14 -7.58
C PHE A 509 17.01 -19.88 -7.85
N TYR A 510 18.31 -19.98 -7.57
CA TYR A 510 19.30 -19.03 -8.06
C TYR A 510 20.58 -19.73 -8.48
N VAL A 511 21.32 -19.08 -9.37
CA VAL A 511 22.61 -19.50 -9.88
C VAL A 511 23.56 -18.30 -9.82
N GLN A 512 24.65 -18.46 -9.10
CA GLN A 512 25.76 -17.52 -8.98
C GLN A 512 26.98 -18.13 -9.69
N PRO A 513 27.16 -17.85 -11.00
CA PRO A 513 28.21 -18.50 -11.80
C PRO A 513 29.60 -17.86 -11.65
N GLU A 514 29.67 -16.68 -11.04
CA GLU A 514 30.88 -15.87 -11.00
C GLU A 514 30.79 -14.88 -9.83
N TYR A 515 31.87 -14.80 -9.06
CA TYR A 515 32.10 -13.77 -8.06
C TYR A 515 33.35 -12.99 -8.46
N ASP A 516 33.34 -11.70 -8.13
CA ASP A 516 34.53 -10.89 -8.22
C ASP A 516 35.43 -11.22 -7.02
N GLU A 517 36.50 -11.98 -7.26
CA GLU A 517 37.44 -12.42 -6.23
C GLU A 517 37.94 -11.27 -5.35
N LEU A 518 38.17 -10.08 -5.91
CA LEU A 518 38.73 -8.94 -5.19
C LEU A 518 37.75 -8.42 -4.14
N ARG A 519 36.46 -8.31 -4.50
CA ARG A 519 35.43 -7.75 -3.62
C ARG A 519 34.78 -8.81 -2.73
N ALA A 520 34.54 -10.00 -3.27
CA ALA A 520 33.75 -11.04 -2.60
C ALA A 520 34.59 -11.81 -1.55
N SER A 521 35.87 -12.09 -1.81
CA SER A 521 36.69 -12.91 -0.91
C SER A 521 36.92 -12.23 0.45
N ALA A 522 37.09 -10.90 0.45
CA ALA A 522 37.22 -10.12 1.68
C ALA A 522 35.95 -10.17 2.57
N LEU A 523 34.82 -10.56 1.98
CA LEU A 523 33.52 -10.67 2.65
C LEU A 523 33.19 -12.13 3.04
N GLY A 524 34.16 -13.03 2.93
CA GLY A 524 33.99 -14.44 3.29
C GLY A 524 33.36 -15.31 2.20
N TYR A 525 33.21 -14.80 0.97
CA TYR A 525 32.69 -15.59 -0.15
C TYR A 525 33.78 -16.48 -0.73
N ASP A 526 33.42 -17.71 -1.04
CA ASP A 526 34.26 -18.64 -1.77
C ASP A 526 34.05 -18.44 -3.28
N ALA A 527 35.04 -17.82 -3.92
CA ALA A 527 35.04 -17.53 -5.34
C ALA A 527 35.62 -18.66 -6.22
N SER A 528 36.06 -19.77 -5.60
CA SER A 528 36.71 -20.89 -6.32
C SER A 528 35.73 -21.76 -7.14
N GLY A 529 34.43 -21.49 -7.06
CA GLY A 529 33.40 -22.32 -7.69
C GLY A 529 32.09 -21.59 -7.95
N LYS A 530 31.12 -22.33 -8.50
CA LYS A 530 29.79 -21.84 -8.84
C LYS A 530 28.78 -22.34 -7.82
N VAL A 531 27.81 -21.50 -7.47
CA VAL A 531 26.71 -21.89 -6.59
C VAL A 531 25.43 -21.93 -7.40
N ALA A 532 24.68 -23.03 -7.29
CA ALA A 532 23.33 -23.12 -7.82
C ALA A 532 22.45 -23.81 -6.79
N VAL A 533 21.36 -23.16 -6.39
CA VAL A 533 20.52 -23.60 -5.28
C VAL A 533 19.06 -23.54 -5.69
N GLY A 534 18.34 -24.63 -5.48
CA GLY A 534 16.88 -24.66 -5.47
C GLY A 534 16.38 -24.61 -4.03
N TYR A 535 15.31 -23.87 -3.77
CA TYR A 535 14.78 -23.70 -2.43
C TYR A 535 13.26 -23.67 -2.38
N PHE A 536 12.75 -23.91 -1.18
CA PHE A 536 11.35 -23.80 -0.82
C PHE A 536 11.23 -23.07 0.52
N ASN A 537 10.34 -22.09 0.56
CA ASN A 537 10.00 -21.31 1.73
C ASN A 537 8.53 -21.54 2.07
N TRP A 538 8.26 -21.73 3.36
CA TRP A 538 6.94 -21.57 3.93
C TRP A 538 7.01 -20.53 5.03
N ASN A 539 6.19 -19.49 4.92
CA ASN A 539 6.01 -18.47 5.94
C ASN A 539 4.56 -18.48 6.44
N SER A 540 4.35 -18.27 7.73
CA SER A 540 3.02 -18.19 8.33
C SER A 540 3.00 -17.19 9.49
N THR A 541 2.06 -16.26 9.46
CA THR A 541 1.85 -15.30 10.55
C THR A 541 0.62 -15.68 11.36
N VAL A 542 0.74 -15.84 12.68
CA VAL A 542 -0.36 -16.14 13.62
C VAL A 542 -0.34 -15.12 14.75
N GLY A 543 -1.19 -14.09 14.65
CA GLY A 543 -1.20 -13.00 15.63
C GLY A 543 0.16 -12.29 15.70
N PRO A 544 0.83 -12.22 16.86
CA PRO A 544 2.15 -11.60 17.02
C PRO A 544 3.33 -12.50 16.60
N LEU A 545 3.07 -13.73 16.16
CA LEU A 545 4.08 -14.73 15.85
C LEU A 545 4.20 -14.94 14.34
N ASP A 546 5.38 -14.67 13.79
CA ASP A 546 5.79 -15.06 12.44
C ASP A 546 6.61 -16.35 12.51
N LEU A 547 6.31 -17.29 11.63
CA LEU A 547 7.01 -18.56 11.51
C LEU A 547 7.53 -18.71 10.08
N SER A 548 8.75 -19.22 9.94
CA SER A 548 9.39 -19.48 8.66
C SER A 548 10.05 -20.86 8.66
N LEU A 549 9.94 -21.57 7.54
CA LEU A 549 10.66 -22.80 7.24
C LEU A 549 11.26 -22.66 5.84
N ASN A 550 12.58 -22.76 5.75
CA ASN A 550 13.33 -22.79 4.50
C ASN A 550 13.97 -24.17 4.33
N GLY A 551 13.73 -24.81 3.19
CA GLY A 551 14.50 -25.94 2.71
C GLY A 551 15.25 -25.55 1.44
N ALA A 552 16.53 -25.86 1.34
CA ALA A 552 17.32 -25.58 0.15
C ALA A 552 18.24 -26.74 -0.21
N THR A 553 18.55 -26.89 -1.49
CA THR A 553 19.44 -27.95 -2.00
C THR A 553 20.21 -27.44 -3.20
N THR A 554 21.44 -27.90 -3.36
CA THR A 554 22.29 -27.56 -4.50
C THR A 554 21.81 -28.23 -5.78
N LEU A 555 21.82 -27.49 -6.89
CA LEU A 555 21.53 -28.02 -8.22
C LEU A 555 22.80 -28.64 -8.81
N GLY A 556 23.02 -29.93 -8.49
CA GLY A 556 24.28 -30.67 -8.69
C GLY A 556 24.99 -30.54 -10.06
N PRO A 557 24.31 -30.49 -11.22
CA PRO A 557 25.00 -30.32 -12.51
C PRO A 557 25.65 -28.94 -12.70
N VAL A 558 25.31 -27.95 -11.88
CA VAL A 558 25.70 -26.54 -12.04
C VAL A 558 26.53 -26.04 -10.86
N SER A 559 26.26 -26.56 -9.66
CA SER A 559 26.93 -26.16 -8.42
C SER A 559 28.23 -26.95 -8.21
N THR A 560 29.30 -26.27 -7.80
CA THR A 560 30.56 -26.91 -7.37
C THR A 560 30.38 -27.62 -6.04
N TRP A 561 29.65 -27.00 -5.09
CA TRP A 561 29.36 -27.57 -3.79
C TRP A 561 28.08 -28.38 -3.82
N GLU A 562 28.03 -29.43 -3.00
CA GLU A 562 26.86 -30.26 -2.77
C GLU A 562 26.38 -30.08 -1.34
N PHE A 563 25.16 -29.58 -1.15
CA PHE A 563 24.56 -29.46 0.18
C PHE A 563 23.03 -29.49 0.17
N ASN A 564 22.47 -29.84 1.33
CA ASN A 564 21.06 -29.66 1.67
C ASN A 564 20.98 -28.81 2.93
N ARG A 565 20.06 -27.85 2.99
CA ARG A 565 19.84 -26.96 4.13
C ARG A 565 18.39 -27.05 4.58
N LEU A 566 18.19 -27.09 5.89
CA LEU A 566 16.88 -26.92 6.51
C LEU A 566 17.03 -25.90 7.64
N THR A 567 16.22 -24.85 7.59
CA THR A 567 16.22 -23.74 8.55
C THR A 567 14.80 -23.47 8.98
N ALA A 568 14.57 -23.41 10.29
CA ALA A 568 13.30 -22.97 10.86
C ALA A 568 13.58 -21.75 11.73
N SER A 569 12.73 -20.73 11.61
CA SER A 569 12.79 -19.57 12.48
C SER A 569 11.39 -19.13 12.89
N GLY A 570 11.32 -18.38 13.98
CA GLY A 570 10.14 -17.65 14.32
C GLY A 570 10.47 -16.36 15.03
N THR A 571 9.64 -15.35 14.79
CA THR A 571 9.76 -14.02 15.36
C THR A 571 8.46 -13.70 16.07
N PHE A 572 8.57 -13.23 17.31
CA PHE A 572 7.47 -12.73 18.10
C PHE A 572 7.65 -11.23 18.31
N GLU A 573 6.66 -10.44 17.95
CA GLU A 573 6.63 -9.00 18.20
C GLU A 573 5.37 -8.62 18.99
N HIS A 574 5.57 -7.94 20.13
CA HIS A 574 4.50 -7.36 20.92
C HIS A 574 4.77 -5.88 21.17
N LYS A 575 3.74 -5.04 20.99
CA LYS A 575 3.81 -3.60 21.27
C LYS A 575 2.76 -3.17 22.29
N LYS A 576 3.15 -2.27 23.19
CA LYS A 576 2.25 -1.66 24.17
C LYS A 576 2.55 -0.18 24.33
N THR A 577 1.59 0.67 24.05
CA THR A 577 1.68 2.11 24.30
C THR A 577 1.37 2.41 25.77
N LEU A 578 2.26 3.14 26.42
CA LEU A 578 2.19 3.58 27.80
C LEU A 578 2.24 5.10 27.82
N GLY A 579 1.31 5.76 28.50
CA GLY A 579 1.36 7.21 28.58
C GLY A 579 0.15 7.83 29.26
N ILE A 580 0.27 9.14 29.48
CA ILE A 580 -0.83 9.99 29.94
C ILE A 580 -1.37 10.68 28.69
N GLU A 581 -2.56 10.27 28.28
CA GLU A 581 -3.25 10.86 27.15
C GLU A 581 -4.12 12.01 27.67
N ASN A 582 -3.66 13.24 27.45
CA ASN A 582 -4.40 14.45 27.76
C ASN A 582 -5.06 14.98 26.48
N LYS A 583 -6.32 14.60 26.28
CA LYS A 583 -7.12 15.02 25.12
C LYS A 583 -7.24 16.54 24.94
N LYS A 584 -7.02 17.34 26.00
CA LYS A 584 -7.11 18.81 25.95
C LYS A 584 -5.81 19.51 25.58
N ARG A 585 -4.67 18.84 25.74
CA ARG A 585 -3.33 19.34 25.43
C ARG A 585 -2.53 18.19 24.82
N PRO A 586 -2.78 17.85 23.54
CA PRO A 586 -2.08 16.77 22.86
C PRO A 586 -0.56 16.99 22.82
N ASP A 587 -0.12 18.24 22.86
CA ASP A 587 1.29 18.68 23.01
C ASP A 587 1.94 18.24 24.34
N LEU A 588 1.13 17.92 25.36
CA LEU A 588 1.58 17.40 26.65
C LEU A 588 1.50 15.87 26.72
N ASN A 589 1.00 15.19 25.69
CA ASN A 589 0.97 13.73 25.66
C ASN A 589 2.39 13.19 25.74
N ARG A 590 2.67 12.46 26.82
CA ARG A 590 3.93 11.72 26.98
C ARG A 590 3.63 10.24 26.80
N ASN A 591 3.42 9.86 25.55
CA ASN A 591 3.23 8.47 25.16
C ASN A 591 4.57 7.88 24.71
N PHE A 592 4.93 6.76 25.32
CA PHE A 592 6.04 5.91 24.91
C PHE A 592 5.44 4.54 24.65
N THR A 593 5.84 3.89 23.57
CA THR A 593 5.45 2.50 23.29
C THR A 593 6.66 1.63 23.44
N LEU A 594 6.41 0.58 24.20
CA LEU A 594 7.34 -0.48 24.46
C LEU A 594 7.13 -1.53 23.36
N TYR A 595 8.22 -1.91 22.70
CA TYR A 595 8.28 -3.08 21.85
C TYR A 595 9.06 -4.18 22.57
N LEU A 596 8.53 -5.39 22.48
CA LEU A 596 9.22 -6.61 22.83
C LEU A 596 9.33 -7.45 21.56
N LYS A 597 10.56 -7.75 21.15
CA LYS A 597 10.87 -8.57 19.98
C LYS A 597 11.72 -9.75 20.40
N GLN A 598 11.34 -10.92 19.91
CA GLN A 598 12.06 -12.16 20.14
C GLN A 598 12.15 -12.91 18.83
N ARG A 599 13.36 -13.30 18.42
CA ARG A 599 13.58 -14.19 17.29
C ARG A 599 14.29 -15.43 17.76
N PHE A 600 13.86 -16.58 17.28
CA PHE A 600 14.54 -17.85 17.43
C PHE A 600 14.77 -18.46 16.06
N ILE A 601 15.91 -19.12 15.88
CA ILE A 601 16.27 -19.78 14.63
C ILE A 601 17.04 -21.05 14.95
N GLY A 602 16.76 -22.11 14.20
CA GLY A 602 17.49 -23.36 14.24
C GLY A 602 17.66 -23.87 12.83
N GLY A 603 18.85 -24.36 12.51
CA GLY A 603 19.11 -24.85 11.17
C GLY A 603 20.28 -25.80 11.09
N LYS A 604 20.27 -26.64 10.06
CA LYS A 604 21.37 -27.55 9.73
C LYS A 604 21.59 -27.60 8.22
N ILE A 605 22.85 -27.69 7.84
CA ILE A 605 23.34 -27.92 6.49
C ILE A 605 24.06 -29.26 6.49
N TRP A 606 23.70 -30.12 5.54
CA TRP A 606 24.37 -31.37 5.25
C TRP A 606 25.12 -31.18 3.94
N ALA A 607 26.44 -31.00 4.01
CA ALA A 607 27.27 -30.76 2.85
C ALA A 607 28.22 -31.93 2.57
N GLY A 608 28.63 -32.06 1.30
CA GLY A 608 29.59 -33.06 0.82
C GLY A 608 31.03 -32.78 1.22
N ASP A 609 31.97 -33.36 0.47
CA ASP A 609 33.41 -33.35 0.77
C ASP A 609 34.04 -31.96 0.71
N LEU A 610 33.49 -31.06 -0.12
CA LEU A 610 33.94 -29.67 -0.28
C LEU A 610 33.38 -28.72 0.78
N GLY A 611 32.51 -29.20 1.67
CA GLY A 611 31.91 -28.37 2.72
C GLY A 611 30.82 -27.44 2.19
N VAL A 612 30.44 -26.47 3.02
CA VAL A 612 29.53 -25.39 2.64
C VAL A 612 30.36 -24.17 2.22
N PRO A 613 30.10 -23.56 1.05
CA PRO A 613 30.77 -22.33 0.69
C PRO A 613 30.39 -21.20 1.65
N GLY A 614 31.30 -20.26 1.89
CA GLY A 614 31.08 -19.21 2.90
C GLY A 614 29.78 -18.42 2.73
N GLN A 615 29.38 -18.18 1.48
CA GLN A 615 28.13 -17.51 1.10
C GLN A 615 26.83 -18.29 1.39
N GLU A 616 26.91 -19.59 1.72
CA GLU A 616 25.74 -20.43 2.04
C GLU A 616 25.73 -20.94 3.48
N GLY A 617 26.85 -20.75 4.20
CA GLY A 617 26.95 -21.04 5.63
C GLY A 617 26.06 -20.10 6.45
N TYR A 618 25.64 -20.56 7.62
CA TYR A 618 24.85 -19.75 8.54
C TYR A 618 25.68 -18.62 9.13
N ASN A 619 25.34 -17.38 8.80
CA ASN A 619 26.17 -16.22 9.12
C ASN A 619 26.07 -15.88 10.61
N ILE A 620 27.21 -15.81 11.28
CA ILE A 620 27.28 -15.54 12.73
C ILE A 620 27.39 -14.05 12.98
N GLU A 621 28.42 -13.44 12.39
CA GLU A 621 28.60 -11.99 12.36
C GLU A 621 27.84 -11.39 11.16
N GLY A 622 27.24 -10.22 11.34
CA GLY A 622 26.44 -9.58 10.30
C GLY A 622 27.17 -9.27 8.99
N ASN A 623 28.51 -9.24 9.01
CA ASN A 623 29.37 -8.94 7.86
C ASN A 623 29.70 -10.14 6.95
N SER A 624 28.90 -11.20 7.00
CA SER A 624 29.08 -12.38 6.13
C SER A 624 27.83 -12.78 5.34
N SER A 625 26.71 -12.07 5.52
CA SER A 625 25.46 -12.40 4.82
C SER A 625 25.59 -12.38 3.29
N ASN A 626 25.01 -13.38 2.60
CA ASN A 626 24.91 -13.45 1.14
C ASN A 626 24.24 -12.18 0.54
N ASP A 627 23.43 -11.50 1.34
CA ASP A 627 22.74 -10.28 0.91
C ASP A 627 23.62 -9.03 0.92
N MET A 628 24.82 -9.05 1.53
CA MET A 628 25.67 -7.88 1.63
C MET A 628 26.10 -7.36 0.25
N ILE A 629 26.65 -8.22 -0.59
CA ILE A 629 27.11 -7.83 -1.94
C ILE A 629 25.95 -7.50 -2.89
N ARG A 630 24.71 -7.80 -2.49
CA ARG A 630 23.50 -7.42 -3.22
C ARG A 630 23.08 -5.98 -2.90
N LYS A 631 23.62 -5.31 -1.88
CA LYS A 631 23.30 -3.91 -1.55
C LYS A 631 24.27 -2.95 -2.23
N ASN A 632 23.76 -2.05 -3.08
CA ASN A 632 24.59 -1.12 -3.89
C ASN A 632 25.65 -0.36 -3.08
N TYR A 633 25.29 0.08 -1.89
CA TYR A 633 26.15 0.90 -1.02
C TYR A 633 27.18 0.08 -0.23
N LEU A 634 27.07 -1.25 -0.23
CA LEU A 634 28.01 -2.17 0.45
C LEU A 634 28.94 -2.91 -0.53
N VAL A 635 28.65 -2.84 -1.84
CA VAL A 635 29.42 -3.53 -2.89
C VAL A 635 30.92 -3.23 -2.81
N ASP A 636 31.29 -2.02 -2.40
CA ASP A 636 32.68 -1.57 -2.27
C ASP A 636 32.98 -1.04 -0.86
N GLN A 637 32.47 -1.72 0.18
CA GLN A 637 32.73 -1.36 1.58
C GLN A 637 32.50 0.14 1.86
N PHE A 638 31.32 0.64 1.47
CA PHE A 638 30.99 2.08 1.48
C PHE A 638 31.86 2.96 0.58
N TYR A 639 32.16 2.48 -0.62
CA TYR A 639 32.96 3.21 -1.62
C TYR A 639 34.36 3.55 -1.07
N GLY A 640 34.99 2.56 -0.42
CA GLY A 640 36.33 2.66 0.19
C GLY A 640 36.36 3.26 1.60
N GLN A 641 35.28 3.10 2.39
CA GLN A 641 35.25 3.51 3.80
C GLN A 641 35.30 2.27 4.71
N ASP A 642 36.44 1.57 4.66
CA ASP A 642 36.66 0.28 5.33
C ASP A 642 36.46 0.36 6.84
N THR A 643 36.83 1.49 7.47
CA THR A 643 36.59 1.72 8.90
C THR A 643 35.09 1.70 9.21
N LEU A 644 34.27 2.36 8.40
CA LEU A 644 32.81 2.34 8.59
C LEU A 644 32.23 0.95 8.30
N PHE A 645 32.77 0.27 7.29
CA PHE A 645 32.35 -1.09 6.92
C PHE A 645 32.66 -2.12 8.00
N ALA A 646 33.83 -2.03 8.66
CA ALA A 646 34.21 -2.89 9.76
C ALA A 646 33.26 -2.79 10.96
N HIS A 647 32.51 -1.69 11.09
CA HIS A 647 31.47 -1.51 12.10
C HIS A 647 30.04 -1.71 11.55
N TYR A 648 29.88 -2.01 10.26
CA TYR A 648 28.54 -2.25 9.71
C TYR A 648 27.99 -3.58 10.20
N HIS A 649 26.69 -3.65 10.43
CA HIS A 649 26.01 -4.87 10.81
C HIS A 649 24.79 -5.09 9.92
N MET A 650 24.84 -6.16 9.12
CA MET A 650 23.67 -6.67 8.43
C MET A 650 23.02 -7.81 9.24
N PRO A 651 21.70 -7.82 9.47
CA PRO A 651 21.07 -8.93 10.20
C PRO A 651 21.30 -10.25 9.45
N GLY A 652 21.87 -11.24 10.14
CA GLY A 652 22.14 -12.59 9.62
C GLY A 652 21.40 -13.66 10.42
N GLU A 653 21.68 -14.93 10.15
CA GLU A 653 21.05 -16.04 10.85
C GLU A 653 21.39 -16.03 12.35
N GLY A 654 22.67 -15.92 12.71
CA GLY A 654 23.16 -15.84 14.09
C GLY A 654 22.92 -14.48 14.75
N ASN A 655 22.96 -13.38 13.97
CA ASN A 655 22.66 -12.00 14.43
C ASN A 655 23.46 -11.55 15.67
N LEU A 656 24.71 -12.02 15.81
CA LEU A 656 25.58 -11.65 16.94
C LEU A 656 26.30 -10.33 16.65
N ARG A 657 25.86 -9.27 17.31
CA ARG A 657 26.32 -7.89 17.02
C ARG A 657 27.72 -7.61 17.55
N GLY A 658 28.04 -8.14 18.71
CA GLY A 658 29.35 -8.03 19.37
C GLY A 658 30.49 -8.78 18.66
N PHE A 659 30.16 -9.53 17.62
CA PHE A 659 31.13 -10.30 16.84
C PHE A 659 31.42 -9.71 15.46
N VAL A 660 30.82 -8.58 15.10
CA VAL A 660 31.10 -7.87 13.84
C VAL A 660 32.60 -7.56 13.72
N GLY A 661 33.20 -8.00 12.61
CA GLY A 661 34.60 -7.74 12.28
C GLY A 661 35.59 -8.66 12.99
N LYS A 662 35.11 -9.71 13.67
CA LYS A 662 35.98 -10.69 14.35
C LYS A 662 36.33 -11.89 13.47
N GLY A 663 35.77 -11.98 12.26
CA GLY A 663 36.10 -13.05 11.31
C GLY A 663 35.41 -14.37 11.63
N GLU A 664 34.28 -14.32 12.32
CA GLU A 664 33.45 -15.49 12.65
C GLU A 664 32.80 -16.05 11.37
N ARG A 665 33.42 -17.10 10.83
CA ARG A 665 32.92 -17.79 9.64
C ARG A 665 31.55 -18.45 9.87
N GLY A 666 30.80 -18.54 8.78
CA GLY A 666 29.48 -19.17 8.73
C GLY A 666 29.49 -20.62 9.25
N ALA A 667 28.42 -21.01 9.93
CA ALA A 667 28.26 -22.32 10.53
C ALA A 667 27.47 -23.30 9.64
N GLU A 668 27.67 -24.60 9.85
CA GLU A 668 26.88 -25.64 9.18
C GLU A 668 25.63 -26.01 9.98
N ALA A 669 25.59 -25.73 11.28
CA ALA A 669 24.37 -25.78 12.04
C ALA A 669 24.34 -24.63 13.04
N LEU A 670 23.14 -24.18 13.39
CA LEU A 670 22.93 -23.22 14.46
C LEU A 670 21.67 -23.51 15.27
N MET A 671 21.69 -23.02 16.50
CA MET A 671 20.51 -22.63 17.27
C MET A 671 20.81 -21.26 17.85
N ALA A 672 20.11 -20.21 17.44
CA ALA A 672 20.33 -18.86 17.93
C ALA A 672 19.03 -18.17 18.32
N THR A 673 19.16 -17.20 19.21
CA THR A 673 18.07 -16.37 19.70
C THR A 673 18.53 -14.92 19.76
N SER A 674 17.63 -14.01 19.42
CA SER A 674 17.80 -12.57 19.54
C SER A 674 16.61 -11.98 20.27
N SER A 675 16.87 -11.31 21.38
CA SER A 675 15.87 -10.66 22.22
C SER A 675 16.13 -9.16 22.21
N GLU A 676 15.09 -8.36 21.95
CA GLU A 676 15.19 -6.89 22.00
C GLU A 676 13.97 -6.30 22.71
N ILE A 677 14.24 -5.40 23.65
CA ILE A 677 13.23 -4.55 24.26
C ILE A 677 13.55 -3.11 23.88
N SER A 678 12.59 -2.41 23.29
CA SER A 678 12.80 -1.04 22.85
C SER A 678 11.69 -0.09 23.27
N ILE A 679 12.07 1.16 23.51
CA ILE A 679 11.16 2.25 23.86
C ILE A 679 11.26 3.27 22.73
N TYR A 680 10.15 3.50 22.04
CA TYR A 680 10.06 4.53 21.01
C TYR A 680 9.56 5.86 21.60
N LYS A 681 9.99 6.96 21.00
CA LYS A 681 9.39 8.28 21.18
C LYS A 681 9.42 9.03 19.86
N ASN A 682 8.26 9.50 19.43
CA ASN A 682 8.18 10.46 18.34
C ASN A 682 8.52 11.86 18.86
N LEU A 683 9.50 12.52 18.23
CA LEU A 683 9.95 13.87 18.56
C LEU A 683 9.40 14.93 17.59
N SER A 684 8.64 14.54 16.57
CA SER A 684 8.02 15.49 15.65
C SER A 684 6.98 16.36 16.34
N LYS A 685 6.82 17.59 15.84
CA LYS A 685 5.61 18.39 16.08
C LYS A 685 4.51 17.86 15.16
N ALA A 686 3.25 18.07 15.52
CA ALA A 686 2.09 17.50 14.83
C ALA A 686 2.09 17.71 13.29
N ASP A 687 2.71 18.79 12.80
CA ASP A 687 2.72 19.19 11.39
C ASP A 687 4.13 19.09 10.76
N LYS A 688 4.98 18.18 11.25
CA LYS A 688 6.33 17.93 10.68
C LYS A 688 6.59 16.44 10.53
N THR A 689 7.46 16.12 9.58
CA THR A 689 7.94 14.75 9.31
C THR A 689 8.37 14.07 10.60
N ASP A 690 7.96 12.81 10.76
CA ASP A 690 8.22 12.03 11.95
C ASP A 690 9.73 11.88 12.18
N ILE A 691 10.15 12.19 13.41
CA ILE A 691 11.51 11.94 13.88
C ILE A 691 11.37 11.03 15.08
N ILE A 692 11.47 9.74 14.82
CA ILE A 692 11.30 8.70 15.81
C ILE A 692 12.67 8.32 16.35
N LEU A 693 12.85 8.51 17.65
CA LEU A 693 13.97 7.94 18.38
C LEU A 693 13.53 6.67 19.09
N GLU A 694 14.35 5.65 19.00
CA GLU A 694 14.14 4.36 19.64
C GLU A 694 15.39 3.97 20.42
N PHE A 695 15.25 3.80 21.73
CA PHE A 695 16.29 3.22 22.57
C PHE A 695 15.96 1.74 22.76
N ALA A 696 16.92 0.86 22.49
CA ALA A 696 16.74 -0.57 22.74
C ALA A 696 17.85 -1.14 23.60
N ALA A 697 17.49 -2.16 24.37
CA ALA A 697 18.43 -3.10 24.97
C ALA A 697 18.23 -4.46 24.31
N PHE A 698 19.32 -5.16 24.09
CA PHE A 698 19.30 -6.43 23.39
C PHE A 698 20.22 -7.47 24.01
N ILE A 699 19.90 -8.73 23.76
CA ILE A 699 20.71 -9.89 24.07
C ILE A 699 20.58 -10.85 22.90
N ASP A 700 21.71 -11.25 22.33
CA ASP A 700 21.77 -12.28 21.29
C ASP A 700 22.65 -13.42 21.78
N GLY A 701 22.36 -14.64 21.31
CA GLY A 701 23.17 -15.78 21.67
C GLY A 701 22.80 -17.02 20.88
N GLY A 702 23.76 -17.92 20.73
CA GLY A 702 23.55 -19.15 19.99
C GLY A 702 24.65 -20.18 20.16
N LEU A 703 24.31 -21.38 19.71
CA LEU A 703 25.20 -22.51 19.53
C LEU A 703 25.43 -22.68 18.04
N PHE A 704 26.69 -22.78 17.63
CA PHE A 704 27.09 -22.88 16.23
C PHE A 704 28.02 -24.07 16.05
N TRP A 705 27.85 -24.82 14.97
CA TRP A 705 28.68 -26.00 14.68
C TRP A 705 29.30 -25.94 13.28
N ASN A 706 30.60 -26.23 13.20
CA ASN A 706 31.36 -26.26 11.96
C ASN A 706 32.17 -27.55 11.86
N ARG A 707 32.38 -28.06 10.65
CA ARG A 707 33.34 -29.16 10.43
C ARG A 707 34.79 -28.69 10.52
N LEU A 708 35.65 -29.55 11.07
CA LEU A 708 37.10 -29.35 11.15
C LEU A 708 37.80 -29.96 9.93
N PHE A 709 38.88 -29.32 9.45
CA PHE A 709 39.78 -29.91 8.47
C PHE A 709 40.61 -31.04 9.10
N LEU A 710 40.85 -32.13 8.37
CA LEU A 710 41.53 -33.33 8.90
C LEU A 710 43.04 -33.17 9.08
N ASP A 711 43.73 -32.37 8.27
CA ASP A 711 45.18 -32.12 8.40
C ASP A 711 45.61 -30.86 7.58
N PRO A 712 46.32 -29.88 8.16
CA PRO A 712 46.84 -28.72 7.43
C PRO A 712 47.95 -29.04 6.40
N MET A 713 48.51 -30.26 6.38
CA MET A 713 49.66 -30.63 5.51
C MET A 713 49.35 -31.63 4.39
N ASP A 714 48.09 -32.05 4.22
CA ASP A 714 47.67 -32.96 3.14
C ASP A 714 46.93 -32.19 2.03
N GLU A 715 47.50 -32.18 0.80
CA GLU A 715 46.98 -31.46 -0.38
C GLU A 715 45.63 -32.01 -0.90
N SER A 716 45.03 -33.02 -0.27
CA SER A 716 43.79 -33.65 -0.74
C SER A 716 42.47 -32.95 -0.35
N TYR A 717 42.49 -31.79 0.34
CA TYR A 717 41.29 -30.98 0.67
C TYR A 717 40.12 -31.79 1.27
N ARG A 718 40.39 -32.84 2.06
CA ARG A 718 39.33 -33.66 2.67
C ARG A 718 38.88 -33.06 4.00
N ILE A 719 37.64 -32.58 4.05
CA ILE A 719 36.99 -32.10 5.29
C ILE A 719 36.63 -33.31 6.17
N GLY A 720 36.88 -33.21 7.48
CA GLY A 720 36.61 -34.28 8.44
C GLY A 720 35.15 -34.44 8.85
N SER A 721 34.85 -35.54 9.54
CA SER A 721 33.54 -35.81 10.16
C SER A 721 33.38 -35.20 11.57
N THR A 722 34.44 -34.58 12.10
CA THR A 722 34.47 -33.95 13.42
C THR A 722 33.94 -32.52 13.37
N PHE A 723 33.04 -32.19 14.29
CA PHE A 723 32.47 -30.85 14.44
C PHE A 723 33.08 -30.13 15.64
N ASN A 724 33.42 -28.87 15.47
CA ASN A 724 33.67 -27.94 16.58
C ASN A 724 32.37 -27.20 16.91
N SER A 725 32.05 -27.05 18.20
CA SER A 725 30.91 -26.27 18.69
C SER A 725 31.39 -24.96 19.28
N ARG A 726 30.72 -23.87 18.92
CA ARG A 726 30.95 -22.52 19.47
C ARG A 726 29.70 -22.08 20.22
N THR A 727 29.85 -21.66 21.48
CA THR A 727 28.78 -21.01 22.26
C THR A 727 29.08 -19.53 22.31
N LEU A 728 28.33 -18.72 21.59
CA LEU A 728 28.60 -17.30 21.45
C LEU A 728 27.38 -16.51 21.90
N ALA A 729 27.59 -15.43 22.64
CA ALA A 729 26.52 -14.52 23.02
C ALA A 729 27.03 -13.09 23.18
N ASP A 730 26.16 -12.12 22.98
CA ASP A 730 26.45 -10.72 23.23
C ASP A 730 25.23 -9.97 23.77
N GLY A 731 25.50 -8.85 24.43
CA GLY A 731 24.49 -8.03 25.04
C GLY A 731 24.88 -6.57 24.97
N GLY A 732 23.89 -5.72 24.72
CA GLY A 732 24.15 -4.32 24.48
C GLY A 732 22.93 -3.43 24.55
N VAL A 733 23.17 -2.17 24.23
CA VAL A 733 22.14 -1.17 24.05
C VAL A 733 22.31 -0.51 22.70
N GLY A 734 21.29 0.16 22.19
CA GLY A 734 21.50 1.02 21.05
C GLY A 734 20.43 2.06 20.85
N LEU A 735 20.74 2.93 19.90
CA LEU A 735 19.93 4.06 19.50
C LEU A 735 19.55 3.89 18.04
N ARG A 736 18.27 4.01 17.74
CA ARG A 736 17.77 3.98 16.36
C ARG A 736 17.02 5.28 16.08
N LEU A 737 17.24 5.81 14.89
CA LEU A 737 16.57 6.97 14.33
C LEU A 737 15.80 6.50 13.11
N LYS A 738 14.48 6.67 13.15
CA LYS A 738 13.62 6.54 11.98
C LYS A 738 13.06 7.92 11.64
N THR A 739 13.20 8.34 10.39
CA THR A 739 12.59 9.55 9.87
C THR A 739 12.35 9.38 8.39
N ASP A 740 11.62 10.29 7.75
CA ASP A 740 11.44 10.26 6.31
C ASP A 740 12.16 11.46 5.68
N ILE A 741 12.90 11.23 4.61
CA ILE A 741 13.57 12.29 3.85
C ILE A 741 13.10 12.17 2.41
N PHE A 742 12.50 13.23 1.88
CA PHE A 742 11.85 13.21 0.55
C PHE A 742 10.87 12.05 0.43
N GLU A 743 9.98 11.88 1.41
CA GLU A 743 8.94 10.83 1.40
C GLU A 743 9.52 9.40 1.27
N LYS A 744 10.75 9.19 1.75
CA LYS A 744 11.39 7.88 1.89
C LYS A 744 11.84 7.65 3.31
N ASP A 745 11.49 6.49 3.84
CA ASP A 745 11.98 5.99 5.13
C ASP A 745 13.51 5.96 5.16
N LEU A 746 14.08 6.77 6.04
CA LEU A 746 15.45 6.67 6.51
C LEU A 746 15.46 5.96 7.87
N TYR A 747 16.27 4.91 7.96
CA TYR A 747 16.52 4.21 9.20
C TYR A 747 18.02 4.17 9.47
N LEU A 748 18.43 4.64 10.64
CA LEU A 748 19.79 4.56 11.15
C LEU A 748 19.76 3.89 12.51
N ARG A 749 20.64 2.91 12.71
CA ARG A 749 20.80 2.20 13.97
C ARG A 749 22.26 2.23 14.36
N ILE A 750 22.52 2.52 15.63
CA ILE A 750 23.82 2.43 16.27
C ILE A 750 23.64 1.55 17.52
N ASP A 751 24.28 0.40 17.56
CA ASP A 751 24.29 -0.48 18.73
C ASP A 751 25.69 -0.53 19.35
N LEU A 752 25.71 -0.69 20.66
CA LEU A 752 26.88 -0.74 21.52
C LEU A 752 26.83 -2.06 22.31
N PRO A 753 27.29 -3.18 21.70
CA PRO A 753 27.53 -4.41 22.44
C PRO A 753 28.63 -4.18 23.48
N PHE A 754 28.29 -4.34 24.75
CA PHE A 754 29.25 -4.18 25.87
C PHE A 754 29.52 -5.49 26.59
N PHE A 755 28.68 -6.51 26.41
CA PHE A 755 28.89 -7.85 26.93
C PHE A 755 29.16 -8.80 25.78
N ILE A 756 30.23 -9.60 25.89
CA ILE A 756 30.61 -10.60 24.89
C ILE A 756 30.97 -11.87 25.62
N HIS A 757 30.42 -12.99 25.15
CA HIS A 757 30.69 -14.33 25.63
C HIS A 757 31.15 -15.19 24.46
N ASP A 758 32.37 -15.72 24.57
CA ASP A 758 33.00 -16.59 23.59
C ASP A 758 33.42 -17.89 24.28
N ASN A 759 32.58 -18.92 24.12
CA ASN A 759 32.76 -20.25 24.68
C ASN A 759 32.87 -20.28 26.21
N GLU A 760 34.09 -20.28 26.76
CA GLU A 760 34.31 -20.30 28.21
C GLU A 760 34.68 -18.92 28.76
N ASP A 761 34.99 -17.96 27.89
CA ASP A 761 35.43 -16.62 28.27
C ASP A 761 34.30 -15.60 28.12
N SER A 762 34.15 -14.74 29.13
CA SER A 762 33.20 -13.62 29.10
C SER A 762 33.93 -12.33 29.39
N SER A 763 33.72 -11.32 28.56
CA SER A 763 34.33 -10.01 28.70
C SER A 763 33.30 -8.89 28.61
N PHE A 764 33.62 -7.79 29.27
CA PHE A 764 32.92 -6.53 29.08
C PHE A 764 33.83 -5.63 28.27
N ASP A 765 33.35 -5.20 27.10
CA ASP A 765 34.03 -4.24 26.26
C ASP A 765 33.80 -2.82 26.80
N ASN A 766 34.82 -1.96 26.77
CA ASN A 766 34.73 -0.56 27.20
C ASN A 766 34.00 0.33 26.18
N PHE A 767 32.96 -0.21 25.53
CA PHE A 767 32.22 0.43 24.42
C PHE A 767 33.11 0.76 23.21
N GLU A 768 34.23 0.04 23.01
CA GLU A 768 35.08 0.23 21.83
C GLU A 768 34.45 -0.43 20.59
N ASN A 769 33.70 -1.51 20.78
CA ASN A 769 32.92 -2.17 19.74
C ASN A 769 31.54 -1.50 19.58
N TRP A 770 31.45 -0.55 18.65
CA TRP A 770 30.19 0.02 18.17
C TRP A 770 29.83 -0.55 16.81
N ILE A 771 28.54 -0.64 16.51
CA ILE A 771 28.07 -1.09 15.20
C ILE A 771 27.01 -0.15 14.63
N ILE A 772 26.93 -0.08 13.30
CA ILE A 772 25.98 0.74 12.55
C ILE A 772 25.18 -0.12 11.56
N SER A 773 23.91 0.20 11.38
CA SER A 773 23.08 -0.44 10.35
C SER A 773 22.03 0.51 9.79
N PHE A 774 21.70 0.33 8.52
CA PHE A 774 20.53 0.96 7.90
C PHE A 774 19.32 0.01 7.88
N GLN A 775 19.40 -1.10 8.62
CA GLN A 775 18.36 -2.12 8.70
C GLN A 775 18.04 -2.48 10.15
N ARG A 776 16.80 -2.94 10.38
CA ARG A 776 16.37 -3.48 11.67
C ARG A 776 16.97 -4.89 11.89
N SER A 777 17.35 -5.22 13.13
CA SER A 777 18.06 -6.48 13.46
C SER A 777 17.16 -7.71 13.61
N ILE A 778 15.87 -7.51 13.86
CA ILE A 778 14.91 -8.55 14.26
C ILE A 778 13.61 -8.33 13.52
#